data_AF-A0A9D4RXE9-F1
#
_entry.id   AF-A0A9D4RXE9-F1
#
_cell.length_a   1.000
_cell.length_b   1.000
_cell.length_c   1.000
_cell.angle_alpha   90.00
_cell.angle_beta   90.00
_cell.angle_gamma   90.00
#
_symmetry.space_group_name_H-M   'P 1'
#
loop_
_entity.id
_entity.type
_entity.pdbx_description
1 polymer ?
#
loop_
_entity_poly.entity_id
_entity_poly.type
_entity_poly.pdbx_seq_one_letter_code
_entity_poly.pdbx_strand_id
1 'polypeptide(L)'
;MPVLKRGRSRLSSRKGDSKNHGKQSIDKHSAVNIEISQECEPEAMCDSEIVTASEVIIDKKAFQIFEYTYASDNFFRQCLTTLKSDTSETVTEADEGSLDYADEYYVIINKHAFQYYEHDDLDLFVQSRKARLFSKFKEDCSYIDNDDYVCHKKSNSVRFVQMYDSDDLMKLKLAVSVNEDFSVSIQVHDKKLPSNHEIWSSIPRICTTTFTMSRILREVGRFNICSGNPDPDLQTFIPEGSYLDARDGPSRQGLRTCYTGTSTIISTNCQLLVQSKRCKCCQIYRRTLRTLLSRQEKTPKVDTPKKDWLHCQTPFNKLTPNQKFYKFKQHQEYTKTLEQENEKLKRQIKNEIDKNGVKLSEDESMDFMELLENSIDTESSLYRENENSYKSLFWEQQLKYNQLNDKRKMRWHPMIIKWCILLRSKSSSGYDTLRKSGFVSLPSERLLYDYTHLIENGVGFQPKVVEMLYNEVYKSEDPESVPKWKKIVGILHDEVKIQSDLVYDKQSGKLVGFVDLDKMGNDLNNIDEVLKNEDRQLAKQVLVIMVRGVASSLKFPLAFFATAGVNSDQLFGLLWQAVMILELDLDLATLFITSDGASPNRRFCRLHRGQNEGVIYRAVNDFASDRRYIYFISDPPHLIKTTRNCFSNSYAHKNTRKMWNNGKDVSWLHIVNLYRDHSQDQLYRYCNKLTKEHIDMTSYGCMKVNKAAQVLSETVACALEMLYGDQVSETVTFIRHMDKYFDCLNVRHLNEAQATRKPNLRPYTSVNDDRLNYLTGEFLEYFAQWKNNVETRPGVFSKSEKAGMMLSYQTLEGIEMTVKSVVECVKYCLESGAEFVLTNKFNQDPIEQHFGVQRSSNGADTNPTLQTFANTMVRLRTVGSQMIAPLRGNTKRKLELAPIDNTPLEKRQRRKSK
;
A
#
# COMPACT_ATOMS: atom_id res chain seq x y z
N MET A 1 40.42 2.91 13.39
CA MET A 1 41.02 1.78 14.15
C MET A 1 41.71 2.37 15.38
N PRO A 2 41.77 1.72 16.55
CA PRO A 2 41.49 0.31 16.89
C PRO A 2 40.13 0.13 17.60
N VAL A 3 39.26 -0.82 17.25
CA VAL A 3 39.22 -2.26 17.60
C VAL A 3 39.34 -2.54 19.10
N LEU A 4 38.19 -2.64 19.79
CA LEU A 4 38.06 -3.32 21.09
C LEU A 4 36.98 -4.40 21.00
N LYS A 5 37.46 -5.64 21.03
CA LYS A 5 36.69 -6.88 21.20
C LYS A 5 36.07 -6.89 22.61
N ARG A 6 34.79 -7.25 22.73
CA ARG A 6 34.24 -7.77 23.98
C ARG A 6 33.45 -9.05 23.68
N GLY A 7 34.04 -10.18 24.06
CA GLY A 7 33.33 -11.44 24.23
C GLY A 7 32.59 -11.43 25.58
N ARG A 8 31.42 -12.07 25.62
CA ARG A 8 30.81 -12.54 26.86
C ARG A 8 30.16 -13.91 26.64
N SER A 9 30.89 -14.90 27.16
CA SER A 9 30.47 -16.10 27.90
C SER A 9 29.00 -16.54 27.86
N ARG A 10 28.84 -17.81 27.46
CA ARG A 10 27.73 -18.71 27.80
C ARG A 10 27.60 -18.87 29.32
N LEU A 11 26.37 -18.88 29.81
CA LEU A 11 25.97 -19.49 31.08
C LEU A 11 24.72 -20.34 30.81
N SER A 12 24.80 -21.59 31.23
CA SER A 12 23.84 -22.66 31.02
C SER A 12 22.86 -22.79 32.18
N SER A 13 21.66 -23.26 31.82
CA SER A 13 20.74 -24.15 32.56
C SER A 13 20.08 -23.68 33.86
N ARG A 14 18.74 -23.67 33.85
CA ARG A 14 17.91 -24.51 34.74
C ARG A 14 16.53 -24.79 34.13
N LYS A 15 16.06 -26.02 34.37
CA LYS A 15 14.87 -26.74 33.86
C LYS A 15 13.61 -26.49 34.73
N GLY A 16 12.45 -26.86 34.17
CA GLY A 16 11.19 -27.19 34.86
C GLY A 16 10.04 -26.27 34.41
N ASP A 17 8.85 -26.68 34.00
CA ASP A 17 8.22 -28.00 33.93
C ASP A 17 7.07 -27.98 32.90
N SER A 18 6.70 -29.19 32.50
CA SER A 18 5.67 -29.56 31.52
C SER A 18 4.22 -29.21 31.91
N LYS A 19 3.34 -29.08 30.90
CA LYS A 19 2.04 -29.79 30.86
C LYS A 19 1.44 -29.77 29.44
N ASN A 20 1.31 -30.97 28.89
CA ASN A 20 0.65 -31.33 27.64
C ASN A 20 -0.73 -31.92 27.96
N HIS A 21 -1.78 -31.42 27.32
CA HIS A 21 -3.05 -32.10 27.02
C HIS A 21 -3.50 -31.50 25.66
N GLY A 22 -3.88 -32.21 24.60
CA GLY A 22 -4.22 -33.61 24.41
C GLY A 22 -5.61 -33.68 23.74
N LYS A 23 -5.67 -34.20 22.50
CA LYS A 23 -6.84 -34.70 21.74
C LYS A 23 -7.76 -33.64 21.08
N GLN A 24 -8.46 -33.86 19.95
CA GLN A 24 -8.58 -34.91 18.90
C GLN A 24 -9.52 -34.36 17.77
N SER A 25 -9.73 -35.18 16.73
CA SER A 25 -10.78 -35.18 15.67
C SER A 25 -10.50 -34.36 14.40
N ILE A 26 -10.23 -34.94 13.22
CA ILE A 26 -10.97 -35.90 12.34
C ILE A 26 -11.98 -35.18 11.41
N ASP A 27 -11.56 -35.06 10.15
CA ASP A 27 -12.26 -35.34 8.87
C ASP A 27 -13.81 -35.42 8.80
N LYS A 28 -14.42 -34.63 7.89
CA LYS A 28 -15.17 -35.06 6.67
C LYS A 28 -16.24 -34.04 6.18
N HIS A 29 -16.16 -33.76 4.87
CA HIS A 29 -17.24 -33.64 3.85
C HIS A 29 -18.38 -32.59 3.86
N SER A 30 -18.82 -32.31 2.62
CA SER A 30 -20.00 -31.58 2.08
C SER A 30 -19.85 -30.04 2.00
N ALA A 31 -19.86 -29.33 0.86
CA ALA A 31 -20.52 -29.36 -0.45
C ALA A 31 -21.98 -28.82 -0.47
N VAL A 32 -22.27 -27.98 -1.49
CA VAL A 32 -23.59 -27.61 -2.09
C VAL A 32 -24.34 -26.45 -1.39
N ASN A 33 -24.90 -25.36 -1.97
CA ASN A 33 -25.24 -24.81 -3.33
C ASN A 33 -25.27 -23.24 -3.21
N ILE A 34 -25.30 -22.35 -4.22
CA ILE A 34 -26.25 -22.05 -5.34
C ILE A 34 -25.51 -21.01 -6.24
N GLU A 35 -25.22 -21.27 -7.54
CA GLU A 35 -25.96 -20.85 -8.77
C GLU A 35 -25.79 -19.32 -9.09
N ILE A 36 -25.36 -18.83 -10.27
CA ILE A 36 -26.03 -18.84 -11.59
C ILE A 36 -25.06 -18.35 -12.72
N SER A 37 -25.09 -19.10 -13.84
CA SER A 37 -24.87 -18.83 -15.29
C SER A 37 -23.87 -17.80 -15.86
N GLN A 38 -23.06 -18.24 -16.84
CA GLN A 38 -23.01 -17.61 -18.18
C GLN A 38 -22.49 -18.61 -19.24
N GLU A 39 -23.09 -18.54 -20.43
CA GLU A 39 -23.15 -19.53 -21.50
C GLU A 39 -21.92 -19.56 -22.43
N CYS A 40 -21.70 -20.76 -23.00
CA CYS A 40 -20.98 -21.10 -24.25
C CYS A 40 -21.87 -20.73 -25.47
N GLU A 41 -21.46 -20.53 -26.73
CA GLU A 41 -20.48 -21.19 -27.61
C GLU A 41 -20.34 -20.38 -28.96
N PRO A 42 -19.73 -20.86 -30.08
CA PRO A 42 -18.80 -20.08 -30.92
C PRO A 42 -19.22 -19.91 -32.41
N GLU A 43 -18.44 -19.21 -33.24
CA GLU A 43 -18.53 -19.33 -34.71
C GLU A 43 -17.20 -18.97 -35.43
N ALA A 44 -16.96 -19.66 -36.55
CA ALA A 44 -15.78 -19.66 -37.41
C ALA A 44 -16.11 -19.11 -38.81
N MET A 45 -15.15 -18.58 -39.58
CA MET A 45 -15.19 -18.52 -41.06
C MET A 45 -13.79 -18.34 -41.69
N CYS A 46 -13.67 -18.82 -42.94
CA CYS A 46 -12.47 -19.15 -43.73
C CYS A 46 -12.40 -18.38 -45.08
N ASP A 47 -11.28 -18.56 -45.80
CA ASP A 47 -11.03 -18.49 -47.27
C ASP A 47 -10.52 -17.21 -47.99
N SER A 48 -9.38 -17.32 -48.71
CA SER A 48 -9.30 -17.41 -50.20
C SER A 48 -7.88 -17.23 -50.81
N GLU A 49 -7.63 -17.88 -51.96
CA GLU A 49 -6.39 -18.04 -52.78
C GLU A 49 -6.25 -17.02 -53.95
N ILE A 50 -5.04 -16.86 -54.53
CA ILE A 50 -4.79 -16.33 -55.90
C ILE A 50 -3.62 -17.07 -56.59
N VAL A 51 -3.83 -17.52 -57.85
CA VAL A 51 -2.84 -18.07 -58.81
C VAL A 51 -2.96 -17.31 -60.15
N THR A 52 -1.85 -17.04 -60.84
CA THR A 52 -1.79 -16.44 -62.20
C THR A 52 -0.98 -17.31 -63.16
N ALA A 53 -1.43 -17.43 -64.43
CA ALA A 53 -0.83 -18.22 -65.52
C ALA A 53 -0.06 -17.35 -66.54
N SER A 54 0.94 -17.92 -67.23
CA SER A 54 1.67 -17.30 -68.35
C SER A 54 2.11 -18.34 -69.41
N GLU A 55 2.08 -17.94 -70.69
CA GLU A 55 2.15 -18.73 -71.95
C GLU A 55 3.57 -19.22 -72.36
N VAL A 56 3.65 -20.26 -73.22
CA VAL A 56 4.88 -20.93 -73.71
C VAL A 56 5.02 -20.78 -75.24
N ILE A 57 6.22 -20.43 -75.73
CA ILE A 57 6.59 -20.31 -77.16
C ILE A 57 7.53 -21.47 -77.57
N ILE A 58 7.35 -22.06 -78.76
CA ILE A 58 8.07 -23.25 -79.28
C ILE A 58 9.16 -22.85 -80.31
N ASP A 59 10.38 -23.42 -80.20
CA ASP A 59 11.53 -23.19 -81.11
C ASP A 59 11.61 -24.21 -82.26
N LYS A 60 11.90 -23.74 -83.49
CA LYS A 60 11.90 -24.48 -84.76
C LYS A 60 13.07 -25.48 -84.92
N LYS A 61 14.19 -25.33 -84.21
CA LYS A 61 15.39 -26.19 -84.40
C LYS A 61 15.21 -27.62 -83.85
N ALA A 62 14.47 -27.78 -82.75
CA ALA A 62 14.24 -29.09 -82.14
C ALA A 62 13.22 -29.95 -82.93
N PHE A 63 12.47 -29.34 -83.85
CA PHE A 63 11.57 -30.01 -84.80
C PHE A 63 12.34 -30.83 -85.85
N GLN A 64 13.52 -30.38 -86.28
CA GLN A 64 14.34 -31.05 -87.32
C GLN A 64 15.05 -32.31 -86.83
N ILE A 65 15.40 -32.40 -85.54
CA ILE A 65 16.03 -33.58 -84.95
C ILE A 65 15.00 -34.71 -84.76
N PHE A 66 13.73 -34.36 -84.57
CA PHE A 66 12.64 -35.30 -84.38
C PHE A 66 12.19 -35.99 -85.69
N GLU A 67 12.17 -35.26 -86.82
CA GLU A 67 11.87 -35.79 -88.16
C GLU A 67 12.87 -36.87 -88.62
N TYR A 68 14.14 -36.78 -88.18
CA TYR A 68 15.21 -37.70 -88.62
C TYR A 68 15.20 -39.05 -87.89
N THR A 69 14.54 -39.15 -86.73
CA THR A 69 14.60 -40.35 -85.86
C THR A 69 13.39 -41.29 -86.04
N TYR A 70 12.29 -40.80 -86.62
CA TYR A 70 11.01 -41.52 -86.72
C TYR A 70 10.43 -41.58 -88.15
N ALA A 71 11.30 -41.49 -89.16
CA ALA A 71 10.96 -41.36 -90.58
C ALA A 71 10.21 -42.55 -91.22
N SER A 72 10.00 -43.66 -90.50
CA SER A 72 9.33 -44.87 -91.01
C SER A 72 7.86 -45.01 -90.58
N ASP A 73 7.28 -44.05 -89.87
CA ASP A 73 5.93 -44.16 -89.31
C ASP A 73 4.93 -43.19 -89.98
N ASN A 74 4.00 -43.74 -90.78
CA ASN A 74 3.02 -42.98 -91.57
C ASN A 74 2.05 -42.16 -90.69
N PHE A 75 1.81 -42.60 -89.45
CA PHE A 75 0.89 -41.94 -88.52
C PHE A 75 1.47 -40.62 -87.98
N PHE A 76 2.80 -40.57 -87.80
CA PHE A 76 3.51 -39.39 -87.27
C PHE A 76 3.56 -38.22 -88.26
N ARG A 77 3.62 -38.47 -89.57
CA ARG A 77 3.57 -37.42 -90.61
C ARG A 77 2.25 -36.65 -90.59
N GLN A 78 1.15 -37.33 -90.28
CA GLN A 78 -0.17 -36.72 -90.29
C GLN A 78 -0.35 -35.74 -89.11
N CYS A 79 0.14 -36.10 -87.92
CA CYS A 79 0.14 -35.22 -86.74
C CYS A 79 1.06 -33.99 -86.91
N LEU A 80 2.19 -34.15 -87.60
CA LEU A 80 3.15 -33.06 -87.91
C LEU A 80 2.60 -32.00 -88.87
N THR A 81 1.58 -32.33 -89.67
CA THR A 81 0.99 -31.39 -90.64
C THR A 81 0.01 -30.42 -89.96
N THR A 82 -0.71 -30.90 -88.94
CA THR A 82 -1.69 -30.13 -88.15
C THR A 82 -1.02 -29.15 -87.19
N LEU A 83 0.14 -29.50 -86.62
CA LEU A 83 0.90 -28.62 -85.72
C LEU A 83 1.54 -27.40 -86.42
N LYS A 84 1.74 -27.45 -87.74
CA LYS A 84 2.36 -26.36 -88.52
C LYS A 84 1.39 -25.20 -88.84
N SER A 85 0.08 -25.35 -88.66
CA SER A 85 -0.90 -24.29 -89.00
C SER A 85 -1.14 -23.25 -87.91
N ASP A 86 -0.86 -23.57 -86.64
CA ASP A 86 -1.42 -22.82 -85.50
C ASP A 86 -0.43 -21.91 -84.76
N THR A 87 0.84 -21.78 -85.21
CA THR A 87 1.85 -20.95 -84.52
C THR A 87 2.67 -20.08 -85.48
N SER A 88 2.22 -18.84 -85.70
CA SER A 88 3.00 -17.77 -86.31
C SER A 88 3.12 -16.58 -85.35
N GLU A 89 4.28 -16.40 -84.71
CA GLU A 89 5.10 -15.16 -84.78
C GLU A 89 6.21 -15.11 -83.69
N THR A 90 7.44 -15.11 -84.20
CA THR A 90 8.72 -14.52 -83.72
C THR A 90 9.29 -14.82 -82.32
N VAL A 91 10.37 -15.61 -82.33
CA VAL A 91 11.44 -15.70 -81.31
C VAL A 91 12.74 -15.16 -81.93
N THR A 92 13.47 -14.32 -81.21
CA THR A 92 14.88 -13.96 -81.50
C THR A 92 15.81 -14.62 -80.48
N GLU A 93 16.58 -15.59 -80.99
CA GLU A 93 17.94 -16.03 -80.63
C GLU A 93 18.33 -16.02 -79.14
N ALA A 94 18.21 -17.19 -78.50
CA ALA A 94 18.99 -17.59 -77.34
C ALA A 94 20.10 -18.55 -77.77
N ASP A 95 21.31 -18.27 -77.29
CA ASP A 95 22.54 -19.02 -77.55
C ASP A 95 22.54 -20.44 -76.96
N GLU A 96 23.28 -21.28 -77.68
CA GLU A 96 23.41 -22.72 -77.62
C GLU A 96 24.07 -23.22 -76.31
N GLY A 97 23.40 -24.12 -75.59
CA GLY A 97 23.90 -24.62 -74.31
C GLY A 97 23.24 -25.90 -73.79
N SER A 98 23.24 -26.94 -74.63
CA SER A 98 23.16 -28.37 -74.24
C SER A 98 21.97 -28.87 -73.39
N LEU A 99 20.97 -29.40 -74.09
CA LEU A 99 20.51 -30.80 -74.02
C LEU A 99 20.17 -31.39 -72.62
N ASP A 100 19.08 -30.90 -72.02
CA ASP A 100 18.19 -31.70 -71.15
C ASP A 100 16.76 -31.81 -71.77
N TYR A 101 16.69 -31.63 -73.10
CA TYR A 101 15.47 -31.56 -73.92
C TYR A 101 14.79 -32.93 -74.17
N ALA A 102 15.15 -33.99 -73.44
CA ALA A 102 14.50 -35.29 -73.59
C ALA A 102 13.16 -35.38 -72.83
N ASP A 103 13.06 -34.69 -71.68
CA ASP A 103 11.91 -34.80 -70.78
C ASP A 103 10.71 -33.92 -71.19
N GLU A 104 10.94 -32.75 -71.81
CA GLU A 104 9.86 -31.90 -72.34
C GLU A 104 9.23 -32.47 -73.62
N TYR A 105 10.02 -33.13 -74.48
CA TYR A 105 9.51 -33.78 -75.70
C TYR A 105 8.72 -35.06 -75.38
N TYR A 106 9.09 -35.78 -74.32
CA TYR A 106 8.34 -36.93 -73.82
C TYR A 106 6.91 -36.54 -73.40
N VAL A 107 6.72 -35.33 -72.85
CA VAL A 107 5.39 -34.84 -72.44
C VAL A 107 4.53 -34.42 -73.65
N ILE A 108 5.11 -33.82 -74.68
CA ILE A 108 4.37 -33.36 -75.88
C ILE A 108 3.96 -34.52 -76.78
N ILE A 109 4.81 -35.54 -76.96
CA ILE A 109 4.48 -36.77 -77.70
C ILE A 109 3.38 -37.55 -76.98
N ASN A 110 3.44 -37.64 -75.65
CA ASN A 110 2.37 -38.27 -74.86
C ASN A 110 1.05 -37.49 -74.98
N LYS A 111 1.08 -36.15 -75.03
CA LYS A 111 -0.12 -35.31 -75.18
C LYS A 111 -0.84 -35.48 -76.54
N HIS A 112 -0.13 -35.81 -77.62
CA HIS A 112 -0.72 -36.13 -78.93
C HIS A 112 -1.02 -37.63 -79.13
N ALA A 113 -0.24 -38.53 -78.52
CA ALA A 113 -0.56 -39.96 -78.47
C ALA A 113 -1.86 -40.25 -77.69
N PHE A 114 -2.22 -39.37 -76.74
CA PHE A 114 -3.49 -39.38 -76.00
C PHE A 114 -4.75 -39.24 -76.87
N GLN A 115 -4.64 -38.81 -78.14
CA GLN A 115 -5.81 -38.72 -79.04
C GLN A 115 -6.10 -40.01 -79.82
N TYR A 116 -5.23 -41.02 -79.77
CA TYR A 116 -5.33 -42.20 -80.65
C TYR A 116 -5.17 -43.56 -79.95
N TYR A 117 -5.00 -43.60 -78.62
CA TYR A 117 -5.03 -44.83 -77.82
C TYR A 117 -5.77 -44.62 -76.49
N GLU A 118 -6.51 -45.62 -76.03
CA GLU A 118 -7.20 -45.63 -74.73
C GLU A 118 -6.19 -45.65 -73.57
N HIS A 119 -6.50 -44.91 -72.50
CA HIS A 119 -5.61 -44.51 -71.40
C HIS A 119 -4.80 -45.65 -70.74
N ASP A 120 -5.31 -46.88 -70.73
CA ASP A 120 -4.72 -48.02 -70.02
C ASP A 120 -3.58 -48.72 -70.79
N ASP A 121 -3.59 -48.71 -72.13
CA ASP A 121 -2.54 -49.35 -72.95
C ASP A 121 -1.27 -48.49 -73.07
N LEU A 122 -1.42 -47.16 -72.97
CA LEU A 122 -0.30 -46.22 -72.98
C LEU A 122 0.50 -46.30 -71.66
N ASP A 123 -0.18 -46.45 -70.52
CA ASP A 123 0.46 -46.62 -69.21
C ASP A 123 1.19 -47.97 -69.11
N LEU A 124 0.59 -49.05 -69.64
CA LEU A 124 1.26 -50.36 -69.75
C LEU A 124 2.49 -50.32 -70.66
N PHE A 125 2.42 -49.61 -71.79
CA PHE A 125 3.55 -49.42 -72.70
C PHE A 125 4.69 -48.60 -72.07
N VAL A 126 4.36 -47.49 -71.37
CA VAL A 126 5.32 -46.63 -70.67
C VAL A 126 5.95 -47.39 -69.49
N GLN A 127 5.18 -48.14 -68.71
CA GLN A 127 5.70 -48.96 -67.60
C GLN A 127 6.62 -50.08 -68.09
N SER A 128 6.24 -50.80 -69.16
CA SER A 128 7.06 -51.84 -69.79
C SER A 128 8.39 -51.30 -70.32
N ARG A 129 8.38 -50.12 -70.96
CA ARG A 129 9.58 -49.47 -71.50
C ARG A 129 10.48 -48.90 -70.40
N LYS A 130 9.92 -48.33 -69.33
CA LYS A 130 10.66 -47.88 -68.13
C LYS A 130 11.34 -49.06 -67.43
N ALA A 131 10.65 -50.19 -67.25
CA ALA A 131 11.21 -51.39 -66.65
C ALA A 131 12.40 -51.96 -67.46
N ARG A 132 12.30 -51.92 -68.80
CA ARG A 132 13.39 -52.35 -69.70
C ARG A 132 14.60 -51.40 -69.65
N LEU A 133 14.35 -50.08 -69.61
CA LEU A 133 15.42 -49.07 -69.45
C LEU A 133 16.10 -49.16 -68.09
N PHE A 134 15.35 -49.37 -67.01
CA PHE A 134 15.91 -49.53 -65.67
C PHE A 134 16.72 -50.82 -65.55
N SER A 135 16.27 -51.91 -66.17
CA SER A 135 17.02 -53.17 -66.22
C SER A 135 18.37 -53.00 -66.93
N LYS A 136 18.39 -52.25 -68.05
CA LYS A 136 19.64 -51.91 -68.75
C LYS A 136 20.54 -51.00 -67.91
N PHE A 137 20.00 -49.92 -67.34
CA PHE A 137 20.74 -49.03 -66.44
C PHE A 137 21.36 -49.78 -65.25
N LYS A 138 20.64 -50.77 -64.70
CA LYS A 138 21.12 -51.63 -63.60
C LYS A 138 22.25 -52.57 -64.01
N GLU A 139 22.29 -53.02 -65.26
CA GLU A 139 23.45 -53.73 -65.81
C GLU A 139 24.62 -52.78 -66.01
N ASP A 140 24.39 -51.63 -66.62
CA ASP A 140 25.43 -50.63 -66.91
C ASP A 140 26.10 -50.08 -65.63
N CYS A 141 25.35 -49.93 -64.53
CA CYS A 141 25.88 -49.50 -63.24
C CYS A 141 26.90 -50.46 -62.61
N SER A 142 26.98 -51.72 -63.07
CA SER A 142 28.04 -52.65 -62.61
C SER A 142 29.42 -52.29 -63.12
N TYR A 143 29.51 -51.50 -64.18
CA TYR A 143 30.78 -51.11 -64.80
C TYR A 143 31.27 -49.74 -64.31
N ILE A 144 30.58 -49.13 -63.34
CA ILE A 144 31.06 -47.92 -62.67
C ILE A 144 32.15 -48.33 -61.69
N ASP A 145 33.40 -48.12 -62.08
CA ASP A 145 34.57 -48.38 -61.25
C ASP A 145 34.71 -47.27 -60.20
N ASN A 146 34.55 -47.62 -58.92
CA ASN A 146 34.67 -46.69 -57.80
C ASN A 146 35.11 -47.44 -56.54
N ASP A 147 36.37 -47.25 -56.15
CA ASP A 147 37.00 -47.93 -55.01
C ASP A 147 36.31 -47.64 -53.66
N ASP A 148 35.55 -46.56 -53.55
CA ASP A 148 34.93 -46.13 -52.29
C ASP A 148 33.54 -46.73 -52.02
N TYR A 149 32.90 -47.38 -53.01
CA TYR A 149 31.52 -47.88 -52.90
C TYR A 149 31.31 -49.25 -53.53
N VAL A 150 30.62 -50.14 -52.80
CA VAL A 150 30.18 -51.44 -53.31
C VAL A 150 28.79 -51.33 -53.91
N CYS A 151 28.63 -51.73 -55.18
CA CYS A 151 27.35 -51.74 -55.87
C CYS A 151 26.52 -52.99 -55.53
N HIS A 152 25.36 -52.79 -54.90
CA HIS A 152 24.37 -53.81 -54.60
C HIS A 152 23.12 -53.65 -55.47
N LYS A 153 22.76 -54.72 -56.17
CA LYS A 153 21.57 -54.79 -57.02
C LYS A 153 20.42 -55.43 -56.25
N LYS A 154 19.32 -54.69 -56.07
CA LYS A 154 18.04 -55.25 -55.62
C LYS A 154 17.05 -55.28 -56.78
N SER A 155 15.97 -56.04 -56.67
CA SER A 155 14.93 -56.12 -57.72
C SER A 155 14.50 -54.73 -58.17
N ASN A 156 14.22 -53.83 -57.21
CA ASN A 156 13.63 -52.52 -57.46
C ASN A 156 14.54 -51.31 -57.19
N SER A 157 15.86 -51.52 -57.00
CA SER A 157 16.82 -50.42 -56.82
C SER A 157 18.26 -50.86 -57.08
N VAL A 158 19.10 -49.91 -57.47
CA VAL A 158 20.56 -50.04 -57.49
C VAL A 158 21.13 -49.20 -56.36
N ARG A 159 21.96 -49.79 -55.49
CA ARG A 159 22.54 -49.09 -54.33
C ARG A 159 24.06 -49.14 -54.36
N PHE A 160 24.70 -47.99 -54.23
CA PHE A 160 26.14 -47.87 -53.99
C PHE A 160 26.35 -47.64 -52.50
N VAL A 161 27.02 -48.58 -51.84
CA VAL A 161 27.10 -48.67 -50.39
C VAL A 161 28.56 -48.56 -49.94
N GLN A 162 28.80 -47.69 -48.97
CA GLN A 162 30.04 -47.60 -48.22
C GLN A 162 29.79 -48.09 -46.79
N MET A 163 30.69 -48.95 -46.28
CA MET A 163 30.63 -49.53 -44.93
C MET A 163 31.78 -48.97 -44.06
N TYR A 164 31.78 -49.25 -42.76
CA TYR A 164 32.91 -48.98 -41.85
C TYR A 164 33.86 -50.17 -41.73
N ASP A 165 35.17 -49.93 -41.71
CA ASP A 165 36.23 -50.96 -41.61
C ASP A 165 36.53 -51.40 -40.15
N SER A 166 35.54 -51.56 -39.27
CA SER A 166 35.77 -51.90 -37.85
C SER A 166 35.29 -53.29 -37.44
N ASP A 167 36.14 -54.03 -36.71
CA ASP A 167 36.13 -55.49 -36.49
C ASP A 167 34.96 -56.15 -35.72
N ASP A 168 33.89 -55.44 -35.33
CA ASP A 168 32.85 -56.08 -34.48
C ASP A 168 31.38 -55.86 -34.89
N LEU A 169 31.05 -55.11 -35.96
CA LEU A 169 29.70 -55.08 -36.56
C LEU A 169 29.73 -54.36 -37.94
N MET A 170 29.30 -55.04 -39.00
CA MET A 170 29.10 -54.46 -40.35
C MET A 170 28.01 -53.36 -40.33
N LYS A 171 28.40 -52.09 -40.20
CA LYS A 171 27.48 -50.95 -40.12
C LYS A 171 27.55 -50.05 -41.35
N LEU A 172 26.37 -49.62 -41.82
CA LEU A 172 26.22 -48.73 -42.96
C LEU A 172 26.82 -47.35 -42.67
N LYS A 173 27.78 -46.92 -43.50
CA LYS A 173 28.35 -45.57 -43.47
C LYS A 173 27.52 -44.62 -44.33
N LEU A 174 27.34 -44.95 -45.60
CA LEU A 174 26.63 -44.14 -46.58
C LEU A 174 26.07 -45.05 -47.68
N ALA A 175 24.84 -44.82 -48.12
CA ALA A 175 24.27 -45.48 -49.30
C ALA A 175 23.62 -44.46 -50.24
N VAL A 176 23.96 -44.52 -51.52
CA VAL A 176 23.30 -43.79 -52.60
C VAL A 176 22.50 -44.79 -53.43
N SER A 177 21.18 -44.63 -53.47
CA SER A 177 20.25 -45.59 -54.08
C SER A 177 19.44 -44.93 -55.19
N VAL A 178 19.38 -45.58 -56.36
CA VAL A 178 18.49 -45.22 -57.48
C VAL A 178 17.35 -46.23 -57.53
N ASN A 179 16.11 -45.77 -57.45
CA ASN A 179 14.91 -46.61 -57.48
C ASN A 179 14.43 -46.86 -58.93
N GLU A 180 13.46 -47.76 -59.14
CA GLU A 180 12.89 -48.09 -60.47
C GLU A 180 12.35 -46.89 -61.27
N ASP A 181 11.93 -45.82 -60.59
CA ASP A 181 11.50 -44.56 -61.19
C ASP A 181 12.67 -43.60 -61.52
N PHE A 182 13.91 -44.08 -61.42
CA PHE A 182 15.16 -43.34 -61.53
C PHE A 182 15.38 -42.27 -60.45
N SER A 183 14.56 -42.22 -59.40
CA SER A 183 14.75 -41.27 -58.30
C SER A 183 15.96 -41.63 -57.44
N VAL A 184 16.73 -40.61 -57.06
CA VAL A 184 17.94 -40.73 -56.25
C VAL A 184 17.60 -40.53 -54.77
N SER A 185 18.08 -41.41 -53.91
CA SER A 185 17.96 -41.29 -52.46
C SER A 185 19.28 -41.58 -51.76
N ILE A 186 19.61 -40.77 -50.76
CA ILE A 186 20.86 -40.88 -49.98
C ILE A 186 20.52 -41.26 -48.54
N GLN A 187 21.24 -42.22 -47.96
CA GLN A 187 21.11 -42.65 -46.58
C GLN A 187 22.47 -42.61 -45.87
N VAL A 188 22.50 -42.08 -44.65
CA VAL A 188 23.69 -42.04 -43.77
C VAL A 188 23.29 -42.63 -42.43
N HIS A 189 24.03 -43.63 -41.92
CA HIS A 189 23.71 -44.30 -40.65
C HIS A 189 22.24 -44.72 -40.50
N ASP A 190 21.69 -45.37 -41.54
CA ASP A 190 20.30 -45.82 -41.64
C ASP A 190 19.24 -44.71 -41.63
N LYS A 191 19.65 -43.43 -41.72
CA LYS A 191 18.74 -42.29 -41.83
C LYS A 191 18.75 -41.71 -43.24
N LYS A 192 17.55 -41.55 -43.81
CA LYS A 192 17.36 -40.93 -45.13
C LYS A 192 17.66 -39.43 -45.07
N LEU A 193 18.43 -38.94 -46.04
CA LEU A 193 18.76 -37.53 -46.15
C LEU A 193 17.49 -36.71 -46.49
N PRO A 194 17.18 -35.63 -45.76
CA PRO A 194 16.01 -34.80 -46.04
C PRO A 194 16.02 -34.19 -47.43
N SER A 195 14.84 -34.01 -48.04
CA SER A 195 14.65 -33.47 -49.39
C SER A 195 15.09 -32.00 -49.55
N ASN A 196 15.24 -31.27 -48.44
CA ASN A 196 15.64 -29.85 -48.38
C ASN A 196 17.14 -29.67 -48.09
N HIS A 197 17.94 -30.75 -48.11
CA HIS A 197 19.38 -30.68 -47.90
C HIS A 197 20.10 -29.95 -49.06
N GLU A 198 21.13 -29.17 -48.72
CA GLU A 198 21.89 -28.35 -49.68
C GLU A 198 22.51 -29.18 -50.81
N ILE A 199 22.90 -30.43 -50.55
CA ILE A 199 23.45 -31.32 -51.60
C ILE A 199 22.52 -31.44 -52.82
N TRP A 200 21.20 -31.36 -52.63
CA TRP A 200 20.21 -31.50 -53.71
C TRP A 200 20.18 -30.31 -54.67
N SER A 201 20.85 -29.19 -54.36
CA SER A 201 21.08 -28.12 -55.33
C SER A 201 22.28 -28.40 -56.24
N SER A 202 23.17 -29.32 -55.84
CA SER A 202 24.40 -29.69 -56.56
C SER A 202 24.33 -31.01 -57.31
N ILE A 203 23.29 -31.84 -57.07
CA ILE A 203 23.08 -33.13 -57.74
C ILE A 203 21.67 -33.22 -58.33
N PRO A 204 21.49 -33.89 -59.48
CA PRO A 204 20.17 -34.15 -60.04
C PRO A 204 19.40 -35.17 -59.18
N ARG A 205 18.07 -35.03 -59.14
CA ARG A 205 17.18 -35.93 -58.38
C ARG A 205 16.77 -37.18 -59.14
N ILE A 206 16.99 -37.19 -60.45
CA ILE A 206 16.72 -38.30 -61.37
C ILE A 206 18.05 -38.73 -61.97
N CYS A 207 18.29 -40.04 -62.04
CA CYS A 207 19.53 -40.61 -62.56
C CYS A 207 19.23 -41.70 -63.60
N THR A 208 19.23 -41.34 -64.87
CA THR A 208 18.92 -42.25 -66.00
C THR A 208 20.16 -42.83 -66.69
N THR A 209 21.36 -42.28 -66.45
CA THR A 209 22.61 -42.70 -67.10
C THR A 209 23.73 -42.95 -66.10
N THR A 210 24.67 -43.83 -66.44
CA THR A 210 25.83 -44.14 -65.59
C THR A 210 26.74 -42.93 -65.38
N PHE A 211 26.83 -42.03 -66.37
CA PHE A 211 27.55 -40.76 -66.24
C PHE A 211 26.98 -39.87 -65.12
N THR A 212 25.64 -39.76 -65.05
CA THR A 212 24.95 -39.01 -63.99
C THR A 212 25.18 -39.67 -62.63
N MET A 213 25.19 -41.01 -62.57
CA MET A 213 25.49 -41.75 -61.34
C MET A 213 26.92 -41.48 -60.85
N SER A 214 27.92 -41.54 -61.73
CA SER A 214 29.31 -41.21 -61.39
C SER A 214 29.46 -39.77 -60.91
N ARG A 215 28.73 -38.82 -61.51
CA ARG A 215 28.67 -37.43 -61.04
C ARG A 215 28.09 -37.31 -59.64
N ILE A 216 26.99 -38.03 -59.35
CA ILE A 216 26.37 -38.04 -58.02
C ILE A 216 27.34 -38.61 -56.98
N LEU A 217 27.97 -39.76 -57.24
CA LEU A 217 28.93 -40.37 -56.31
C LEU A 217 30.10 -39.45 -56.00
N ARG A 218 30.62 -38.74 -57.01
CA ARG A 218 31.70 -37.76 -56.85
C ARG A 218 31.29 -36.55 -56.01
N GLU A 219 30.11 -35.99 -56.24
CA GLU A 219 29.62 -34.84 -55.44
C GLU A 219 29.28 -35.24 -54.01
N VAL A 220 28.72 -36.44 -53.79
CA VAL A 220 28.48 -36.96 -52.43
C VAL A 220 29.81 -37.19 -51.70
N GLY A 221 30.84 -37.68 -52.39
CA GLY A 221 32.19 -37.86 -51.83
C GLY A 221 32.87 -36.58 -51.34
N ARG A 222 32.41 -35.39 -51.77
CA ARG A 222 32.92 -34.09 -51.27
C ARG A 222 32.39 -33.72 -49.89
N PHE A 223 31.33 -34.37 -49.42
CA PHE A 223 30.75 -34.10 -48.11
C PHE A 223 31.31 -35.05 -47.05
N ASN A 224 31.60 -34.49 -45.88
CA ASN A 224 31.95 -35.27 -44.71
C ASN A 224 30.68 -35.71 -43.97
N ILE A 225 30.71 -36.91 -43.37
CA ILE A 225 29.68 -37.30 -42.40
C ILE A 225 29.91 -36.51 -41.11
N CYS A 226 28.85 -35.88 -40.60
CA CYS A 226 28.88 -35.09 -39.39
C CYS A 226 29.33 -35.96 -38.20
N SER A 227 30.46 -35.60 -37.60
CA SER A 227 31.03 -36.33 -36.46
C SER A 227 30.18 -36.33 -35.17
N GLY A 228 29.09 -35.57 -35.13
CA GLY A 228 28.24 -35.46 -33.93
C GLY A 228 29.03 -34.98 -32.72
N ASN A 229 28.79 -35.62 -31.57
CA ASN A 229 29.53 -35.40 -30.33
C ASN A 229 30.13 -36.73 -29.84
N PRO A 230 31.37 -37.05 -30.25
CA PRO A 230 32.01 -38.32 -29.96
C PRO A 230 32.80 -38.33 -28.64
N ASP A 231 32.62 -37.34 -27.76
CA ASP A 231 33.40 -37.25 -26.51
C ASP A 231 33.03 -38.40 -25.56
N PRO A 232 34.01 -39.19 -25.08
CA PRO A 232 33.76 -40.30 -24.16
C PRO A 232 33.02 -39.88 -22.88
N ASP A 233 33.36 -38.71 -22.35
CA ASP A 233 32.73 -38.17 -21.13
C ASP A 233 31.23 -37.91 -21.34
N LEU A 234 30.83 -37.51 -22.55
CA LEU A 234 29.42 -37.28 -22.90
C LEU A 234 28.68 -38.59 -23.19
N GLN A 235 29.36 -39.60 -23.76
CA GLN A 235 28.82 -40.93 -23.99
C GLN A 235 28.60 -41.71 -22.67
N THR A 236 29.39 -41.42 -21.63
CA THR A 236 29.16 -42.01 -20.30
C THR A 236 27.98 -41.33 -19.59
N PHE A 237 27.83 -40.01 -19.81
CA PHE A 237 26.74 -39.22 -19.24
C PHE A 237 25.36 -39.57 -19.79
N ILE A 238 25.29 -40.00 -21.06
CA ILE A 238 24.05 -40.42 -21.72
C ILE A 238 24.27 -41.86 -22.23
N PRO A 239 23.65 -42.89 -21.64
CA PRO A 239 23.78 -44.27 -22.14
C PRO A 239 23.16 -44.46 -23.52
N GLU A 240 23.67 -45.44 -24.29
CA GLU A 240 23.11 -45.82 -25.59
C GLU A 240 21.62 -46.21 -25.45
N GLY A 241 20.75 -45.63 -26.30
CA GLY A 241 19.29 -45.83 -26.23
C GLY A 241 18.51 -44.84 -25.35
N SER A 242 19.17 -43.86 -24.72
CA SER A 242 18.52 -42.88 -23.83
C SER A 242 17.93 -41.66 -24.56
N TYR A 243 16.77 -41.18 -24.09
CA TYR A 243 16.15 -39.92 -24.49
C TYR A 243 16.18 -38.90 -23.35
N LEU A 244 16.65 -37.67 -23.61
CA LEU A 244 16.51 -36.57 -22.65
C LEU A 244 15.16 -35.87 -22.84
N ASP A 245 14.27 -35.94 -21.85
CA ASP A 245 12.96 -35.27 -21.88
C ASP A 245 13.10 -33.79 -21.46
N ALA A 246 12.38 -32.90 -22.15
CA ALA A 246 12.61 -31.45 -22.17
C ALA A 246 12.12 -30.68 -20.92
N ARG A 247 11.96 -31.34 -19.77
CA ARG A 247 11.24 -30.78 -18.62
C ARG A 247 12.07 -30.07 -17.55
N ASP A 248 13.40 -30.10 -17.62
CA ASP A 248 14.26 -29.42 -16.64
C ASP A 248 15.26 -28.43 -17.25
N GLY A 249 14.78 -27.24 -17.64
CA GLY A 249 15.63 -26.06 -17.85
C GLY A 249 15.36 -25.26 -19.14
N PRO A 250 15.66 -23.94 -19.16
CA PRO A 250 14.95 -22.99 -20.01
C PRO A 250 15.56 -22.91 -21.42
N SER A 251 15.04 -23.71 -22.35
CA SER A 251 14.93 -23.32 -23.75
C SER A 251 13.82 -24.14 -24.42
N ARG A 252 12.78 -23.42 -24.88
CA ARG A 252 11.67 -23.95 -25.69
C ARG A 252 12.19 -24.48 -27.03
N GLN A 253 12.24 -25.80 -27.19
CA GLN A 253 12.01 -26.63 -28.39
C GLN A 253 12.74 -27.97 -28.21
N GLY A 254 11.99 -29.07 -28.30
CA GLY A 254 12.42 -30.42 -27.92
C GLY A 254 13.72 -30.88 -28.57
N LEU A 255 14.74 -31.11 -27.75
CA LEU A 255 15.99 -31.76 -28.15
C LEU A 255 15.86 -33.26 -27.89
N ARG A 256 15.25 -33.98 -28.83
CA ARG A 256 15.28 -35.45 -28.81
C ARG A 256 16.71 -35.90 -29.17
N THR A 257 17.27 -36.82 -28.40
CA THR A 257 18.56 -37.47 -28.70
C THR A 257 18.34 -38.71 -29.56
N CYS A 258 19.28 -39.00 -30.45
CA CYS A 258 19.32 -40.26 -31.17
C CYS A 258 20.77 -40.70 -31.36
N TYR A 259 21.10 -41.92 -30.90
CA TYR A 259 22.36 -42.57 -31.22
C TYR A 259 22.36 -43.00 -32.68
N THR A 260 23.47 -42.81 -33.38
CA THR A 260 23.77 -43.55 -34.61
C THR A 260 24.68 -44.71 -34.28
N GLY A 261 24.63 -45.79 -35.06
CA GLY A 261 25.37 -47.04 -34.81
C GLY A 261 26.90 -46.91 -34.67
N THR A 262 27.48 -45.72 -34.76
CA THR A 262 28.92 -45.42 -34.58
C THR A 262 29.26 -44.75 -33.24
N SER A 263 28.46 -45.01 -32.20
CA SER A 263 28.68 -44.54 -30.82
C SER A 263 28.82 -43.01 -30.63
N THR A 264 28.34 -42.17 -31.56
CA THR A 264 28.36 -40.70 -31.42
C THR A 264 26.97 -40.12 -31.12
N ILE A 265 26.91 -39.08 -30.28
CA ILE A 265 25.64 -38.40 -29.93
C ILE A 265 25.35 -37.31 -30.96
N ILE A 266 24.29 -37.50 -31.75
CA ILE A 266 23.81 -36.48 -32.71
C ILE A 266 22.46 -35.89 -32.29
N SER A 267 22.23 -34.64 -32.70
CA SER A 267 20.90 -34.01 -32.60
C SER A 267 19.95 -34.64 -33.62
N THR A 268 18.64 -34.72 -33.32
CA THR A 268 17.63 -35.12 -34.31
C THR A 268 17.60 -34.26 -35.56
N ASN A 269 18.01 -33.00 -35.45
CA ASN A 269 18.06 -32.05 -36.57
C ASN A 269 19.46 -31.98 -37.22
N CYS A 270 20.27 -33.04 -37.07
CA CYS A 270 21.57 -33.14 -37.71
C CYS A 270 21.42 -33.21 -39.24
N GLN A 271 22.20 -32.41 -39.97
CA GLN A 271 22.22 -32.42 -41.44
C GLN A 271 22.84 -33.70 -42.05
N LEU A 272 23.48 -34.53 -41.23
CA LEU A 272 24.17 -35.78 -41.60
C LEU A 272 25.38 -35.57 -42.52
N LEU A 273 25.20 -34.99 -43.71
CA LEU A 273 26.27 -34.61 -44.63
C LEU A 273 26.60 -33.13 -44.48
N VAL A 274 27.88 -32.80 -44.39
CA VAL A 274 28.36 -31.43 -44.19
C VAL A 274 29.71 -31.22 -44.85
N GLN A 275 29.98 -30.01 -45.34
CA GLN A 275 31.30 -29.68 -45.88
C GLN A 275 32.38 -29.61 -44.77
N SER A 276 31.97 -29.29 -43.54
CA SER A 276 32.86 -29.25 -42.36
C SER A 276 32.77 -30.54 -41.53
N LYS A 277 33.63 -30.72 -40.52
CA LYS A 277 33.61 -31.91 -39.64
C LYS A 277 32.30 -32.07 -38.82
N ARG A 278 31.51 -31.01 -38.63
CA ARG A 278 30.30 -31.01 -37.78
C ARG A 278 29.29 -29.93 -38.21
N CYS A 279 28.00 -30.27 -38.26
CA CYS A 279 26.93 -29.32 -38.58
C CYS A 279 26.67 -28.28 -37.47
N LYS A 280 26.09 -27.12 -37.83
CA LYS A 280 25.74 -26.04 -36.88
C LYS A 280 24.83 -26.54 -35.75
N CYS A 281 23.85 -27.39 -36.06
CA CYS A 281 22.94 -27.98 -35.08
C CYS A 281 23.69 -28.78 -34.01
N CYS A 282 24.58 -29.69 -34.42
CA CYS A 282 25.39 -30.49 -33.49
C CYS A 282 26.41 -29.64 -32.72
N GLN A 283 26.90 -28.54 -33.30
CA GLN A 283 27.82 -27.62 -32.63
C GLN A 283 27.13 -26.82 -31.52
N ILE A 284 25.89 -26.34 -31.75
CA ILE A 284 25.07 -25.71 -30.72
C ILE A 284 24.73 -26.74 -29.64
N TYR A 285 24.30 -27.94 -30.07
CA TYR A 285 23.92 -29.00 -29.15
C TYR A 285 25.04 -29.41 -28.20
N ARG A 286 26.29 -29.45 -28.69
CA ARG A 286 27.49 -29.68 -27.87
C ARG A 286 27.63 -28.70 -26.71
N ARG A 287 27.37 -27.41 -26.94
CA ARG A 287 27.49 -26.37 -25.89
C ARG A 287 26.49 -26.64 -24.79
N THR A 288 25.28 -27.06 -25.15
CA THR A 288 24.24 -27.48 -24.21
C THR A 288 24.69 -28.69 -23.40
N LEU A 289 25.17 -29.75 -24.07
CA LEU A 289 25.66 -30.97 -23.41
C LEU A 289 26.80 -30.69 -22.42
N ARG A 290 27.78 -29.88 -22.79
CA ARG A 290 28.88 -29.49 -21.87
C ARG A 290 28.41 -28.63 -20.71
N THR A 291 27.39 -27.79 -20.91
CA THR A 291 26.79 -27.01 -19.82
C THR A 291 26.07 -27.91 -18.82
N LEU A 292 25.38 -28.95 -19.29
CA LEU A 292 24.73 -29.95 -18.43
C LEU A 292 25.75 -30.76 -17.64
N LEU A 293 26.81 -31.26 -18.28
CA LEU A 293 27.89 -31.99 -17.61
C LEU A 293 28.54 -31.14 -16.52
N SER A 294 28.89 -29.88 -16.82
CA SER A 294 29.48 -28.95 -15.84
C SER A 294 28.57 -28.64 -14.65
N ARG A 295 27.24 -28.64 -14.84
CA ARG A 295 26.28 -28.42 -13.74
C ARG A 295 26.26 -29.61 -12.77
N GLN A 296 26.36 -30.84 -13.28
CA GLN A 296 26.40 -32.04 -12.45
C GLN A 296 27.72 -32.17 -11.69
N GLU A 297 28.84 -31.82 -12.32
CA GLU A 297 30.15 -31.79 -11.64
C GLU A 297 30.23 -30.73 -10.53
N LYS A 298 29.43 -29.65 -10.64
CA LYS A 298 29.39 -28.56 -9.65
C LYS A 298 28.38 -28.74 -8.53
N THR A 299 27.57 -29.80 -8.51
CA THR A 299 26.73 -30.11 -7.33
C THR A 299 27.61 -30.69 -6.23
N PRO A 300 27.84 -29.98 -5.10
CA PRO A 300 28.57 -30.54 -3.98
C PRO A 300 27.72 -31.65 -3.34
N LYS A 301 28.30 -32.82 -3.08
CA LYS A 301 27.77 -33.78 -2.10
C LYS A 301 27.91 -33.15 -0.70
N VAL A 302 27.06 -32.18 -0.40
CA VAL A 302 26.91 -31.60 0.94
C VAL A 302 25.42 -31.66 1.24
N ASP A 303 25.09 -32.31 2.35
CA ASP A 303 23.75 -32.39 2.91
C ASP A 303 23.18 -31.00 3.20
N THR A 304 22.62 -30.35 2.17
CA THR A 304 21.74 -29.20 2.37
C THR A 304 20.36 -29.71 2.78
N PRO A 305 19.77 -29.18 3.87
CA PRO A 305 18.42 -29.51 4.26
C PRO A 305 17.46 -29.25 3.10
N LYS A 306 16.47 -30.15 2.95
CA LYS A 306 15.47 -30.12 1.88
C LYS A 306 14.91 -28.70 1.67
N LYS A 307 14.70 -28.41 0.39
CA LYS A 307 14.10 -27.21 -0.22
C LYS A 307 12.62 -27.06 0.21
N ASP A 308 12.36 -26.93 1.51
CA ASP A 308 11.01 -26.72 2.02
C ASP A 308 10.68 -25.23 1.94
N TRP A 309 9.95 -24.90 0.87
CA TRP A 309 9.17 -23.70 0.56
C TRP A 309 9.17 -22.58 1.61
N LEU A 310 10.05 -21.60 1.42
CA LEU A 310 9.86 -20.27 2.00
C LEU A 310 8.82 -19.53 1.15
N HIS A 311 7.55 -19.59 1.56
CA HIS A 311 6.48 -18.86 0.87
C HIS A 311 6.78 -17.34 0.83
N CYS A 312 6.52 -16.68 -0.30
CA CYS A 312 6.81 -15.25 -0.51
C CYS A 312 6.13 -14.34 0.53
N GLN A 313 5.03 -14.81 1.14
CA GLN A 313 4.28 -14.09 2.17
C GLN A 313 4.75 -14.33 3.61
N THR A 314 5.76 -15.18 3.85
CA THR A 314 6.22 -15.45 5.23
C THR A 314 6.81 -14.17 5.86
N PRO A 315 6.26 -13.69 6.99
CA PRO A 315 6.72 -12.48 7.66
C PRO A 315 8.20 -12.55 8.08
N PHE A 316 8.95 -11.46 7.89
CA PHE A 316 10.39 -11.42 8.19
C PHE A 316 10.73 -11.75 9.65
N ASN A 317 9.84 -11.48 10.60
CA ASN A 317 10.02 -11.79 12.02
C ASN A 317 10.03 -13.30 12.32
N LYS A 318 9.53 -14.14 11.42
CA LYS A 318 9.53 -15.62 11.55
C LYS A 318 10.70 -16.29 10.82
N LEU A 319 11.56 -15.51 10.16
CA LEU A 319 12.67 -16.01 9.36
C LEU A 319 13.99 -15.94 10.13
N THR A 320 14.80 -16.99 10.02
CA THR A 320 16.19 -16.98 10.49
C THR A 320 17.04 -15.99 9.65
N PRO A 321 18.19 -15.50 10.16
CA PRO A 321 19.06 -14.59 9.43
C PRO A 321 19.44 -15.10 8.02
N ASN A 322 19.72 -16.40 7.88
CA ASN A 322 20.05 -17.00 6.59
C ASN A 322 18.84 -17.03 5.64
N GLN A 323 17.63 -17.36 6.15
CA GLN A 323 16.41 -17.32 5.35
C GLN A 323 16.06 -15.88 4.90
N LYS A 324 16.33 -14.87 5.73
CA LYS A 324 16.18 -13.45 5.35
C LYS A 324 17.11 -13.08 4.20
N PHE A 325 18.36 -13.53 4.25
CA PHE A 325 19.34 -13.29 3.19
C PHE A 325 18.90 -13.91 1.85
N TYR A 326 18.42 -15.16 1.88
CA TYR A 326 17.89 -15.82 0.67
C TYR A 326 16.65 -15.11 0.12
N LYS A 327 15.71 -14.72 0.98
CA LYS A 327 14.51 -13.97 0.57
C LYS A 327 14.87 -12.61 -0.03
N PHE A 328 15.85 -11.90 0.55
CA PHE A 328 16.35 -10.64 0.02
C PHE A 328 16.95 -10.81 -1.38
N LYS A 329 17.75 -11.87 -1.60
CA LYS A 329 18.33 -12.17 -2.90
C LYS A 329 17.26 -12.47 -3.97
N GLN A 330 16.24 -13.27 -3.63
CA GLN A 330 15.11 -13.53 -4.53
C GLN A 330 14.35 -12.25 -4.90
N HIS A 331 14.11 -11.35 -3.93
CA HIS A 331 13.45 -10.07 -4.22
C HIS A 331 14.29 -9.16 -5.11
N GLN A 332 15.62 -9.14 -4.95
CA GLN A 332 16.51 -8.40 -5.86
C GLN A 332 16.43 -8.93 -7.30
N GLU A 333 16.45 -10.25 -7.47
CA GLU A 333 16.32 -10.88 -8.79
C GLU A 333 14.95 -10.57 -9.42
N TYR A 334 13.87 -10.66 -8.64
CA TYR A 334 12.52 -10.36 -9.11
C TYR A 334 12.33 -8.88 -9.49
N THR A 335 12.94 -7.96 -8.73
CA THR A 335 12.89 -6.52 -9.04
C THR A 335 13.60 -6.25 -10.36
N LYS A 336 14.76 -6.89 -10.58
CA LYS A 336 15.52 -6.75 -11.83
C LYS A 336 14.76 -7.29 -13.04
N THR A 337 14.00 -8.38 -12.89
CA THR A 337 13.14 -8.90 -13.97
C THR A 337 11.99 -7.96 -14.29
N LEU A 338 11.33 -7.40 -13.28
CA LEU A 338 10.24 -6.44 -13.48
C LEU A 338 10.73 -5.14 -14.14
N GLU A 339 11.92 -4.65 -13.78
CA GLU A 339 12.53 -3.47 -14.43
C GLU A 339 12.74 -3.72 -15.94
N GLN A 340 13.20 -4.91 -16.31
CA GLN A 340 13.40 -5.31 -17.71
C GLN A 340 12.07 -5.44 -18.47
N GLU A 341 11.03 -6.00 -17.85
CA GLU A 341 9.69 -6.06 -18.46
C GLU A 341 9.09 -4.68 -18.65
N ASN A 342 9.27 -3.77 -17.68
CA ASN A 342 8.78 -2.41 -17.76
C ASN A 342 9.48 -1.63 -18.90
N GLU A 343 10.79 -1.82 -19.07
CA GLU A 343 11.50 -1.28 -20.24
C GLU A 343 10.98 -1.85 -21.56
N LYS A 344 10.71 -3.16 -21.61
CA LYS A 344 10.17 -3.80 -22.81
C LYS A 344 8.79 -3.24 -23.18
N LEU A 345 7.90 -3.10 -22.19
CA LEU A 345 6.57 -2.51 -22.38
C LEU A 345 6.65 -1.07 -22.85
N LYS A 346 7.54 -0.24 -22.26
CA LYS A 346 7.77 1.13 -22.72
C LYS A 346 8.22 1.20 -24.18
N ARG A 347 9.08 0.27 -24.63
CA ARG A 347 9.49 0.18 -26.04
C ARG A 347 8.34 -0.24 -26.94
N GLN A 348 7.50 -1.17 -26.48
CA GLN A 348 6.31 -1.60 -27.24
C GLN A 348 5.30 -0.46 -27.39
N ILE A 349 5.00 0.26 -26.31
CA ILE A 349 4.13 1.45 -26.35
C ILE A 349 4.69 2.50 -27.30
N LYS A 350 6.00 2.77 -27.24
CA LYS A 350 6.65 3.72 -28.16
C LYS A 350 6.52 3.28 -29.62
N ASN A 351 6.77 2.01 -29.91
CA ASN A 351 6.63 1.47 -31.26
C ASN A 351 5.17 1.50 -31.75
N GLU A 352 4.19 1.30 -30.88
CA GLU A 352 2.77 1.43 -31.21
C GLU A 352 2.38 2.88 -31.48
N ILE A 353 2.88 3.84 -30.68
CA ILE A 353 2.71 5.27 -30.94
C ILE A 353 3.37 5.66 -32.28
N ASP A 354 4.55 5.12 -32.60
CA ASP A 354 5.23 5.43 -33.86
C ASP A 354 4.54 4.79 -35.08
N LYS A 355 3.86 3.66 -34.91
CA LYS A 355 3.14 2.95 -36.00
C LYS A 355 1.71 3.42 -36.21
N ASN A 356 0.97 3.62 -35.13
CA ASN A 356 -0.47 3.87 -35.11
C ASN A 356 -0.83 5.26 -34.57
N GLY A 357 0.14 6.00 -34.03
CA GLY A 357 -0.09 7.36 -33.54
C GLY A 357 -0.24 8.33 -34.71
N VAL A 358 -1.39 8.99 -34.77
CA VAL A 358 -1.60 10.14 -35.64
C VAL A 358 -1.02 11.36 -34.94
N LYS A 359 -0.07 12.04 -35.58
CA LYS A 359 0.50 13.28 -35.08
C LYS A 359 -0.50 14.41 -35.38
N LEU A 360 -1.21 14.88 -34.36
CA LEU A 360 -2.13 16.02 -34.47
C LEU A 360 -1.38 17.23 -35.06
N SER A 361 -2.03 17.93 -35.99
CA SER A 361 -1.51 19.19 -36.51
C SER A 361 -1.47 20.27 -35.41
N GLU A 362 -0.64 21.30 -35.56
CA GLU A 362 -0.59 22.41 -34.58
C GLU A 362 -1.97 23.08 -34.42
N ASP A 363 -2.76 23.14 -35.49
CA ASP A 363 -4.12 23.70 -35.49
C ASP A 363 -5.12 22.81 -34.74
N GLU A 364 -5.12 21.48 -34.95
CA GLU A 364 -5.98 20.55 -34.20
C GLU A 364 -5.59 20.46 -32.71
N SER A 365 -4.30 20.63 -32.40
CA SER A 365 -3.82 20.69 -31.03
C SER A 365 -4.24 22.00 -30.34
N MET A 366 -4.34 23.11 -31.09
CA MET A 366 -4.88 24.37 -30.61
C MET A 366 -6.39 24.27 -30.39
N ASP A 367 -7.14 23.69 -31.33
CA ASP A 367 -8.60 23.47 -31.18
C ASP A 367 -8.92 22.59 -29.97
N PHE A 368 -8.15 21.54 -29.71
CA PHE A 368 -8.32 20.71 -28.51
C PHE A 368 -8.01 21.46 -27.22
N MET A 369 -6.97 22.31 -27.22
CA MET A 369 -6.62 23.18 -26.09
C MET A 369 -7.69 24.24 -25.86
N GLU A 370 -8.25 24.82 -26.93
CA GLU A 370 -9.31 25.83 -26.88
C GLU A 370 -10.65 25.21 -26.42
N LEU A 371 -11.00 24.01 -26.88
CA LEU A 371 -12.15 23.25 -26.36
C LEU A 371 -11.99 22.91 -24.87
N LEU A 372 -10.77 22.55 -24.44
CA LEU A 372 -10.48 22.31 -23.02
C LEU A 372 -10.53 23.60 -22.21
N GLU A 373 -9.99 24.72 -22.69
CA GLU A 373 -10.08 26.04 -22.05
C GLU A 373 -11.53 26.53 -21.94
N ASN A 374 -12.33 26.35 -22.98
CA ASN A 374 -13.76 26.68 -22.97
C ASN A 374 -14.56 25.82 -21.97
N SER A 375 -14.16 24.56 -21.76
CA SER A 375 -14.75 23.69 -20.72
C SER A 375 -14.30 24.07 -19.30
N ILE A 376 -13.08 24.59 -19.15
CA ILE A 376 -12.56 25.12 -17.88
C ILE A 376 -13.32 26.37 -17.46
N ASP A 377 -13.77 27.21 -18.39
CA ASP A 377 -14.63 28.36 -18.07
C ASP A 377 -16.02 27.93 -17.57
N THR A 378 -16.54 26.81 -18.08
CA THR A 378 -17.80 26.21 -17.62
C THR A 378 -17.66 25.57 -16.23
N GLU A 379 -16.57 24.84 -15.95
CA GLU A 379 -16.29 24.34 -14.59
C GLU A 379 -15.97 25.47 -13.60
N SER A 380 -15.26 26.50 -14.04
CA SER A 380 -14.99 27.70 -13.24
C SER A 380 -16.28 28.48 -12.94
N SER A 381 -17.34 28.32 -13.74
CA SER A 381 -18.67 28.86 -13.43
C SER A 381 -19.42 28.04 -12.36
N LEU A 382 -19.25 26.71 -12.31
CA LEU A 382 -19.83 25.83 -11.28
C LEU A 382 -19.24 26.08 -9.87
N TYR A 383 -17.98 26.49 -9.79
CA TYR A 383 -17.32 26.82 -8.51
C TYR A 383 -17.46 28.30 -8.10
N ARG A 384 -17.86 29.19 -9.02
CA ARG A 384 -18.09 30.63 -8.76
C ARG A 384 -19.26 30.91 -7.81
N GLU A 385 -20.26 30.02 -7.69
CA GLU A 385 -21.33 30.19 -6.70
C GLU A 385 -20.84 30.08 -5.24
N ASN A 386 -19.61 29.61 -4.99
CA ASN A 386 -18.97 29.58 -3.68
C ASN A 386 -17.49 30.00 -3.78
N GLU A 387 -17.23 31.29 -4.07
CA GLU A 387 -15.89 31.90 -4.20
C GLU A 387 -14.94 31.65 -3.01
N ASN A 388 -15.44 31.16 -1.87
CA ASN A 388 -14.65 30.90 -0.66
C ASN A 388 -14.64 29.40 -0.25
N SER A 389 -14.75 28.49 -1.22
CA SER A 389 -14.72 27.04 -0.99
C SER A 389 -13.30 26.46 -1.11
N TYR A 390 -12.98 25.49 -0.24
CA TYR A 390 -11.76 24.69 -0.33
C TYR A 390 -11.52 24.04 -1.69
N LYS A 391 -12.62 23.69 -2.39
CA LYS A 391 -12.56 23.06 -3.70
C LYS A 391 -12.09 24.06 -4.76
N SER A 392 -12.62 25.30 -4.73
CA SER A 392 -12.20 26.38 -5.63
C SER A 392 -10.73 26.69 -5.43
N LEU A 393 -10.32 26.91 -4.18
CA LEU A 393 -8.92 27.22 -3.86
C LEU A 393 -7.97 26.10 -4.30
N PHE A 394 -8.35 24.84 -4.08
CA PHE A 394 -7.55 23.72 -4.53
C PHE A 394 -7.41 23.71 -6.06
N TRP A 395 -8.51 23.89 -6.78
CA TRP A 395 -8.54 23.92 -8.25
C TRP A 395 -7.71 25.07 -8.82
N GLU A 396 -7.88 26.29 -8.33
CA GLU A 396 -7.09 27.47 -8.71
C GLU A 396 -5.58 27.23 -8.54
N GLN A 397 -5.19 26.56 -7.46
CA GLN A 397 -3.78 26.24 -7.21
C GLN A 397 -3.25 25.16 -8.14
N GLN A 398 -4.08 24.21 -8.58
CA GLN A 398 -3.71 23.24 -9.62
C GLN A 398 -3.52 23.93 -10.98
N LEU A 399 -4.47 24.78 -11.38
CA LEU A 399 -4.38 25.57 -12.63
C LEU A 399 -3.12 26.43 -12.64
N LYS A 400 -2.89 27.18 -11.55
CA LYS A 400 -1.68 28.01 -11.40
C LYS A 400 -0.40 27.18 -11.49
N TYR A 401 -0.37 25.97 -10.92
CA TYR A 401 0.78 25.09 -11.05
C TYR A 401 1.00 24.66 -12.51
N ASN A 402 -0.07 24.31 -13.22
CA ASN A 402 -0.02 23.83 -14.60
C ASN A 402 0.38 24.93 -15.59
N GLN A 403 -0.07 26.16 -15.40
CA GLN A 403 0.28 27.33 -16.23
C GLN A 403 1.76 27.78 -16.08
N LEU A 404 2.45 27.40 -15.00
CA LEU A 404 3.85 27.82 -14.80
C LEU A 404 4.82 27.04 -15.69
N ASN A 405 5.67 27.76 -16.44
CA ASN A 405 6.77 27.18 -17.22
C ASN A 405 7.83 26.50 -16.34
N ASP A 406 8.18 27.11 -15.20
CA ASP A 406 9.06 26.51 -14.19
C ASP A 406 8.27 26.23 -12.91
N LYS A 407 8.00 24.96 -12.65
CA LYS A 407 7.25 24.49 -11.48
C LYS A 407 7.92 24.88 -10.16
N ARG A 408 9.23 25.16 -10.14
CA ARG A 408 9.95 25.64 -8.94
C ARG A 408 9.54 27.06 -8.52
N LYS A 409 8.96 27.83 -9.44
CA LYS A 409 8.45 29.18 -9.16
C LYS A 409 7.10 29.15 -8.44
N MET A 410 6.46 27.98 -8.32
CA MET A 410 5.16 27.88 -7.64
C MET A 410 5.20 28.49 -6.24
N ARG A 411 4.17 29.27 -5.95
CA ARG A 411 3.87 29.84 -4.62
C ARG A 411 2.50 29.34 -4.21
N TRP A 412 2.52 28.31 -3.40
CA TRP A 412 1.31 27.70 -2.85
C TRP A 412 0.64 28.63 -1.86
N HIS A 413 -0.69 28.65 -1.90
CA HIS A 413 -1.49 29.33 -0.89
C HIS A 413 -1.20 28.77 0.52
N PRO A 414 -1.12 29.61 1.58
CA PRO A 414 -0.90 29.17 2.96
C PRO A 414 -1.78 28.00 3.39
N MET A 415 -3.07 28.04 3.02
CA MET A 415 -4.02 26.98 3.32
C MET A 415 -3.64 25.63 2.70
N ILE A 416 -3.19 25.59 1.45
CA ILE A 416 -2.75 24.35 0.79
C ILE A 416 -1.54 23.77 1.51
N ILE A 417 -0.63 24.63 1.98
CA ILE A 417 0.54 24.21 2.76
C ILE A 417 0.09 23.59 4.09
N LYS A 418 -0.79 24.26 4.85
CA LYS A 418 -1.36 23.72 6.11
C LYS A 418 -2.02 22.36 5.88
N TRP A 419 -2.85 22.25 4.84
CA TRP A 419 -3.52 21.00 4.46
C TRP A 419 -2.52 19.90 4.10
N CYS A 420 -1.47 20.21 3.33
CA CYS A 420 -0.43 19.24 2.96
C CYS A 420 0.42 18.79 4.15
N ILE A 421 0.73 19.69 5.10
CA ILE A 421 1.38 19.33 6.37
C ILE A 421 0.51 18.35 7.15
N LEU A 422 -0.79 18.64 7.25
CA LEU A 422 -1.75 17.76 7.93
C LEU A 422 -1.83 16.38 7.27
N LEU A 423 -2.00 16.34 5.94
CA LEU A 423 -2.08 15.09 5.17
C LEU A 423 -0.83 14.23 5.35
N ARG A 424 0.36 14.85 5.23
CA ARG A 424 1.64 14.17 5.45
C ARG A 424 1.81 13.69 6.89
N SER A 425 1.29 14.43 7.88
CA SER A 425 1.32 13.99 9.28
C SER A 425 0.46 12.74 9.52
N LYS A 426 -0.65 12.58 8.80
CA LYS A 426 -1.49 11.38 8.92
C LYS A 426 -0.86 10.19 8.20
N SER A 427 -0.34 10.41 7.00
CA SER A 427 0.36 9.38 6.23
C SER A 427 1.37 10.00 5.27
N SER A 428 2.66 9.87 5.61
CA SER A 428 3.75 10.28 4.71
C SER A 428 3.73 9.48 3.42
N SER A 429 3.54 8.16 3.50
CA SER A 429 3.42 7.28 2.34
C SER A 429 2.22 7.65 1.46
N GLY A 430 1.07 7.97 2.06
CA GLY A 430 -0.11 8.41 1.33
C GLY A 430 0.12 9.74 0.59
N TYR A 431 0.74 10.70 1.28
CA TYR A 431 1.12 11.98 0.67
C TYR A 431 2.09 11.79 -0.51
N ASP A 432 3.14 10.98 -0.32
CA ASP A 432 4.14 10.74 -1.35
C ASP A 432 3.56 9.99 -2.55
N THR A 433 2.64 9.06 -2.31
CA THR A 433 1.93 8.33 -3.37
C THR A 433 1.06 9.30 -4.18
N LEU A 434 0.26 10.14 -3.52
CA LEU A 434 -0.54 11.17 -4.20
C LEU A 434 0.33 12.12 -5.01
N ARG A 435 1.40 12.65 -4.42
CA ARG A 435 2.31 13.57 -5.09
C ARG A 435 3.05 12.92 -6.27
N LYS A 436 3.51 11.67 -6.14
CA LYS A 436 4.28 10.95 -7.19
C LYS A 436 3.38 10.37 -8.29
N SER A 437 2.10 10.15 -8.00
CA SER A 437 1.13 9.61 -8.95
C SER A 437 0.87 10.51 -10.16
N GLY A 438 1.12 11.82 -10.02
CA GLY A 438 0.84 12.81 -11.06
C GLY A 438 -0.64 13.23 -11.16
N PHE A 439 -1.56 12.59 -10.43
CA PHE A 439 -2.98 12.97 -10.42
C PHE A 439 -3.21 14.37 -9.83
N VAL A 440 -2.40 14.76 -8.83
CA VAL A 440 -2.51 16.06 -8.16
C VAL A 440 -1.12 16.64 -7.98
N SER A 441 -0.97 17.92 -8.29
CA SER A 441 0.24 18.69 -8.01
C SER A 441 0.24 19.16 -6.57
N LEU A 442 1.23 18.70 -5.80
CA LEU A 442 1.36 19.00 -4.37
C LEU A 442 2.75 19.58 -4.03
N PRO A 443 2.85 20.39 -2.95
CA PRO A 443 4.11 20.89 -2.40
C PRO A 443 5.20 19.81 -2.25
N SER A 444 6.47 20.19 -2.43
CA SER A 444 7.56 19.25 -2.17
C SER A 444 7.73 18.98 -0.68
N GLU A 445 8.23 17.79 -0.34
CA GLU A 445 8.56 17.45 1.05
C GLU A 445 9.53 18.44 1.69
N ARG A 446 10.47 18.96 0.88
CA ARG A 446 11.43 19.97 1.33
C ARG A 446 10.74 21.29 1.66
N LEU A 447 9.76 21.71 0.86
CA LEU A 447 8.99 22.91 1.16
C LEU A 447 8.22 22.76 2.47
N LEU A 448 7.54 21.61 2.66
CA LEU A 448 6.84 21.32 3.94
C LEU A 448 7.82 21.27 5.12
N TYR A 449 9.02 20.76 4.91
CA TYR A 449 10.08 20.75 5.94
C TYR A 449 10.45 22.18 6.37
N ASP A 450 10.61 23.11 5.42
CA ASP A 450 10.99 24.49 5.70
C ASP A 450 9.92 25.25 6.53
N TYR A 451 8.63 24.93 6.36
CA TYR A 451 7.55 25.48 7.18
C TYR A 451 7.46 24.83 8.57
N THR A 452 7.65 23.51 8.64
CA THR A 452 7.51 22.75 9.90
C THR A 452 8.72 22.87 10.84
N HIS A 453 9.84 23.39 10.35
CA HIS A 453 11.06 23.62 11.13
C HIS A 453 11.41 25.11 11.22
N LEU A 454 10.38 25.98 11.21
CA LEU A 454 10.53 27.41 11.45
C LEU A 454 11.05 27.68 12.87
N ILE A 455 10.46 26.99 13.85
CA ILE A 455 10.81 27.10 15.27
C ILE A 455 11.70 25.94 15.65
N GLU A 456 12.73 26.21 16.45
CA GLU A 456 13.56 25.16 17.03
C GLU A 456 12.74 24.31 18.02
N ASN A 457 12.93 22.99 17.96
CA ASN A 457 12.28 22.07 18.88
C ASN A 457 12.85 22.30 20.29
N GLY A 458 12.12 23.07 21.09
CA GLY A 458 12.52 23.38 22.45
C GLY A 458 11.32 23.23 23.38
N VAL A 459 11.65 22.88 24.61
CA VAL A 459 10.73 22.76 25.73
C VAL A 459 10.50 24.16 26.33
N GLY A 460 9.34 24.38 26.94
CA GLY A 460 9.03 25.61 27.67
C GLY A 460 8.44 26.76 26.84
N PHE A 461 8.53 27.96 27.41
CA PHE A 461 7.97 29.18 26.81
C PHE A 461 8.94 29.77 25.79
N GLN A 462 8.57 29.72 24.51
CA GLN A 462 9.41 30.20 23.42
C GLN A 462 8.91 31.55 22.89
N PRO A 463 9.77 32.58 22.76
CA PRO A 463 9.34 33.90 22.26
C PRO A 463 8.65 33.84 20.90
N LYS A 464 9.14 33.01 19.97
CA LYS A 464 8.53 32.87 18.63
C LYS A 464 7.13 32.24 18.70
N VAL A 465 6.85 31.41 19.70
CA VAL A 465 5.52 30.82 19.92
C VAL A 465 4.55 31.83 20.52
N VAL A 466 5.04 32.72 21.39
CA VAL A 466 4.27 33.86 21.92
C VAL A 466 3.91 34.81 20.78
N GLU A 467 4.85 35.10 19.88
CA GLU A 467 4.59 35.90 18.66
C GLU A 467 3.55 35.24 17.74
N MET A 468 3.60 33.90 17.58
CA MET A 468 2.56 33.18 16.85
C MET A 468 1.18 33.30 17.50
N LEU A 469 1.10 33.26 18.83
CA LEU A 469 -0.16 33.45 19.55
C LEU A 469 -0.69 34.87 19.36
N TYR A 470 0.18 35.88 19.44
CA TYR A 470 -0.17 37.27 19.15
C TYR A 470 -0.82 37.40 17.77
N ASN A 471 -0.15 36.87 16.74
CA ASN A 471 -0.66 36.93 15.37
C ASN A 471 -1.97 36.16 15.17
N GLU A 472 -2.17 35.03 15.86
CA GLU A 472 -3.41 34.25 15.79
C GLU A 472 -4.59 34.97 16.47
N VAL A 473 -4.33 35.71 17.55
CA VAL A 473 -5.37 36.44 18.28
C VAL A 473 -5.76 37.72 17.56
N TYR A 474 -4.77 38.53 17.17
CA TYR A 474 -5.01 39.85 16.61
C TYR A 474 -5.20 39.84 15.09
N LYS A 475 -4.72 38.82 14.36
CA LYS A 475 -4.86 38.70 12.89
C LYS A 475 -4.47 39.96 12.10
N SER A 476 -3.49 40.71 12.59
CA SER A 476 -3.05 42.01 12.05
C SER A 476 -4.00 43.20 12.32
N GLU A 477 -5.04 43.01 13.14
CA GLU A 477 -5.80 44.10 13.75
C GLU A 477 -4.99 44.75 14.89
N ASP A 478 -5.26 46.03 15.15
CA ASP A 478 -4.68 46.74 16.28
C ASP A 478 -5.22 46.15 17.60
N PRO A 479 -4.37 45.73 18.56
CA PRO A 479 -4.81 45.25 19.86
C PRO A 479 -5.82 46.17 20.56
N GLU A 480 -5.69 47.48 20.43
CA GLU A 480 -6.63 48.43 21.07
C GLU A 480 -8.04 48.38 20.46
N SER A 481 -8.15 47.99 19.19
CA SER A 481 -9.44 47.88 18.49
C SER A 481 -10.24 46.63 18.88
N VAL A 482 -9.60 45.62 19.45
CA VAL A 482 -10.25 44.36 19.83
C VAL A 482 -11.02 44.56 21.15
N PRO A 483 -12.35 44.31 21.18
CA PRO A 483 -13.15 44.45 22.40
C PRO A 483 -12.64 43.57 23.55
N LYS A 484 -12.74 44.08 24.79
CA LYS A 484 -12.28 43.38 26.01
C LYS A 484 -12.79 41.94 26.10
N TRP A 485 -14.06 41.69 25.78
CA TRP A 485 -14.66 40.35 25.83
C TRP A 485 -14.04 39.35 24.83
N LYS A 486 -13.48 39.80 23.70
CA LYS A 486 -12.75 38.93 22.75
C LYS A 486 -11.36 38.54 23.26
N LYS A 487 -10.76 39.36 24.12
CA LYS A 487 -9.45 39.14 24.75
C LYS A 487 -9.51 38.18 25.94
N ILE A 488 -10.71 37.76 26.36
CA ILE A 488 -10.88 36.83 27.48
C ILE A 488 -10.45 35.42 27.07
N VAL A 489 -9.45 34.89 27.78
CA VAL A 489 -8.87 33.56 27.59
C VAL A 489 -8.85 32.78 28.90
N GLY A 490 -8.70 31.47 28.79
CA GLY A 490 -8.37 30.59 29.91
C GLY A 490 -7.22 29.65 29.56
N ILE A 491 -6.63 29.07 30.59
CA ILE A 491 -5.53 28.12 30.50
C ILE A 491 -6.07 26.72 30.76
N LEU A 492 -5.79 25.80 29.84
CA LEU A 492 -6.04 24.37 29.99
C LEU A 492 -4.68 23.69 30.13
N HIS A 493 -4.51 22.81 31.12
CA HIS A 493 -3.29 22.02 31.23
C HIS A 493 -3.57 20.56 31.63
N ASP A 494 -2.79 19.65 31.07
CA ASP A 494 -2.87 18.23 31.38
C ASP A 494 -1.55 17.52 30.97
N GLU A 495 -1.30 16.35 31.54
CA GLU A 495 -0.13 15.52 31.26
C GLU A 495 -0.47 14.34 30.36
N VAL A 496 0.33 14.15 29.31
CA VAL A 496 0.21 13.00 28.41
C VAL A 496 1.41 12.06 28.54
N LYS A 497 1.16 10.75 28.68
CA LYS A 497 2.23 9.75 28.69
C LYS A 497 2.90 9.62 27.32
N ILE A 498 4.24 9.57 27.33
CA ILE A 498 5.11 9.37 26.17
C ILE A 498 6.01 8.15 26.35
N GLN A 499 6.68 7.72 25.29
CA GLN A 499 7.75 6.72 25.41
C GLN A 499 8.99 7.37 26.04
N SER A 500 9.37 6.88 27.21
CA SER A 500 10.64 7.23 27.86
C SER A 500 11.81 6.63 27.08
N ASP A 501 12.57 7.50 26.41
CA ASP A 501 13.74 7.11 25.63
C ASP A 501 14.68 8.31 25.42
N LEU A 502 15.95 8.03 25.12
CA LEU A 502 16.94 9.04 24.78
C LEU A 502 17.18 9.08 23.27
N VAL A 503 16.98 10.25 22.68
CA VAL A 503 17.19 10.51 21.26
C VAL A 503 18.34 11.48 21.09
N TYR A 504 19.36 11.08 20.32
CA TYR A 504 20.43 11.99 19.93
C TYR A 504 19.97 12.86 18.75
N ASP A 505 19.73 14.15 19.03
CA ASP A 505 19.40 15.10 17.97
C ASP A 505 20.66 15.56 17.25
N LYS A 506 20.77 15.17 15.97
CA LYS A 506 21.90 15.50 15.11
C LYS A 506 22.02 16.99 14.81
N GLN A 507 20.92 17.76 14.92
CA GLN A 507 20.95 19.20 14.61
C GLN A 507 21.49 20.01 15.77
N SER A 508 20.99 19.76 16.99
CA SER A 508 21.48 20.43 18.20
C SER A 508 22.75 19.80 18.79
N GLY A 509 23.05 18.54 18.44
CA GLY A 509 24.13 17.76 19.06
C GLY A 509 23.83 17.33 20.50
N LYS A 510 22.57 17.45 20.95
CA LYS A 510 22.16 17.17 22.32
C LYS A 510 21.40 15.84 22.43
N LEU A 511 21.48 15.22 23.60
CA LEU A 511 20.59 14.11 23.98
C LEU A 511 19.27 14.69 24.50
N VAL A 512 18.17 14.26 23.88
CA VAL A 512 16.81 14.67 24.21
C VAL A 512 16.09 13.49 24.85
N GLY A 513 15.33 13.72 25.92
CA GLY A 513 14.57 12.68 26.63
C GLY A 513 14.60 12.78 28.15
N PHE A 514 15.41 13.68 28.70
CA PHE A 514 15.41 14.01 30.12
C PHE A 514 14.21 14.89 30.51
N VAL A 515 13.90 14.93 31.81
CA VAL A 515 12.98 15.92 32.39
C VAL A 515 13.52 17.32 32.10
N ASP A 516 12.63 18.20 31.66
CA ASP A 516 12.93 19.60 31.33
C ASP A 516 11.70 20.45 31.64
N LEU A 517 11.81 21.24 32.71
CA LEU A 517 10.77 22.12 33.22
C LEU A 517 11.12 23.61 33.02
N ASP A 518 12.00 23.91 32.05
CA ASP A 518 12.59 25.24 31.85
C ASP A 518 13.43 25.69 33.06
N LYS A 519 14.00 26.92 33.05
CA LYS A 519 15.03 27.38 34.01
C LYS A 519 14.68 27.13 35.48
N MET A 520 13.57 27.70 35.98
CA MET A 520 13.19 27.62 37.40
C MET A 520 12.90 26.18 37.83
N GLY A 521 12.20 25.40 36.99
CA GLY A 521 11.88 24.01 37.30
C GLY A 521 13.10 23.09 37.25
N ASN A 522 14.04 23.36 36.33
CA ASN A 522 15.30 22.64 36.24
C ASN A 522 16.22 22.97 37.41
N ASP A 523 16.25 24.21 37.89
CA ASP A 523 17.04 24.58 39.06
C ASP A 523 16.57 23.85 40.32
N LEU A 524 15.24 23.76 40.54
CA LEU A 524 14.67 22.95 41.63
C LEU A 524 15.04 21.46 41.51
N ASN A 525 14.98 20.90 40.30
CA ASN A 525 15.35 19.50 40.07
C ASN A 525 16.86 19.28 40.26
N ASN A 526 17.71 20.20 39.81
CA ASN A 526 19.16 20.10 39.97
C ASN A 526 19.56 20.10 41.45
N ILE A 527 18.91 20.92 42.27
CA ILE A 527 19.13 20.92 43.73
C ILE A 527 18.76 19.55 44.31
N ASP A 528 17.60 19.03 43.96
CA ASP A 528 17.13 17.71 44.42
C ASP A 528 18.05 16.56 43.97
N GLU A 529 18.51 16.58 42.71
CA GLU A 529 19.44 15.59 42.16
C GLU A 529 20.79 15.61 42.90
N VAL A 530 21.32 16.81 43.19
CA VAL A 530 22.56 16.98 43.97
C VAL A 530 22.39 16.50 45.41
N LEU A 531 21.24 16.80 46.04
CA LEU A 531 20.97 16.38 47.42
C LEU A 531 20.76 14.86 47.54
N LYS A 532 20.17 14.23 46.53
CA LYS A 532 19.84 12.79 46.54
C LYS A 532 20.91 11.91 45.88
N ASN A 533 21.88 12.51 45.20
CA ASN A 533 22.92 11.83 44.43
C ASN A 533 22.35 10.87 43.36
N GLU A 534 21.29 11.33 42.67
CA GLU A 534 20.56 10.56 41.64
C GLU A 534 20.94 11.02 40.22
N ASP A 535 20.93 10.08 39.26
CA ASP A 535 21.10 10.39 37.84
C ASP A 535 19.91 11.18 37.29
N ARG A 536 20.16 12.00 36.24
CA ARG A 536 19.11 12.76 35.54
C ARG A 536 17.95 11.87 35.11
N GLN A 537 16.76 12.26 35.52
CA GLN A 537 15.57 11.47 35.28
C GLN A 537 15.09 11.57 33.83
N LEU A 538 14.67 10.44 33.25
CA LEU A 538 14.01 10.40 31.94
C LEU A 538 12.57 10.86 32.04
N ALA A 539 12.13 11.63 31.04
CA ALA A 539 10.75 12.05 30.91
C ALA A 539 9.83 10.85 30.62
N LYS A 540 8.72 10.78 31.35
CA LYS A 540 7.65 9.77 31.20
C LYS A 540 6.36 10.38 30.67
N GLN A 541 6.21 11.68 30.90
CA GLN A 541 5.03 12.45 30.56
C GLN A 541 5.46 13.78 29.94
N VAL A 542 4.51 14.41 29.27
CA VAL A 542 4.64 15.78 28.79
C VAL A 542 3.46 16.58 29.32
N LEU A 543 3.75 17.62 30.09
CA LEU A 543 2.76 18.62 30.49
C LEU A 543 2.56 19.58 29.32
N VAL A 544 1.32 19.80 28.89
CA VAL A 544 1.00 20.82 27.87
C VAL A 544 0.16 21.91 28.50
N ILE A 545 0.50 23.16 28.19
CA ILE A 545 -0.28 24.35 28.53
C ILE A 545 -0.91 24.88 27.24
N MET A 546 -2.24 24.92 27.20
CA MET A 546 -3.04 25.38 26.07
C MET A 546 -3.86 26.61 26.46
N VAL A 547 -3.86 27.62 25.59
CA VAL A 547 -4.68 28.82 25.71
C VAL A 547 -5.99 28.60 24.96
N ARG A 548 -7.11 28.89 25.63
CA ARG A 548 -8.46 28.74 25.11
C ARG A 548 -9.18 30.08 25.14
N GLY A 549 -9.63 30.57 24.00
CA GLY A 549 -10.53 31.72 23.95
C GLY A 549 -11.94 31.36 24.41
N VAL A 550 -12.55 32.23 25.22
CA VAL A 550 -13.93 32.06 25.69
C VAL A 550 -14.90 32.49 24.60
N ALA A 551 -14.79 33.75 24.15
CA ALA A 551 -15.62 34.34 23.11
C ALA A 551 -15.04 34.15 21.69
N SER A 552 -13.89 33.48 21.55
CA SER A 552 -13.28 33.17 20.25
C SER A 552 -13.13 31.66 20.04
N SER A 553 -12.81 31.25 18.81
CA SER A 553 -12.56 29.84 18.48
C SER A 553 -11.14 29.37 18.87
N LEU A 554 -10.30 30.27 19.39
CA LEU A 554 -8.87 30.06 19.71
C LEU A 554 -8.63 28.79 20.56
N LYS A 555 -7.70 27.96 20.09
CA LYS A 555 -7.15 26.77 20.78
C LYS A 555 -5.68 26.71 20.43
N PHE A 556 -4.82 27.23 21.31
CA PHE A 556 -3.41 27.39 20.98
C PHE A 556 -2.52 26.72 22.03
N PRO A 557 -1.73 25.69 21.67
CA PRO A 557 -0.85 25.03 22.62
C PRO A 557 0.42 25.88 22.84
N LEU A 558 0.38 26.74 23.87
CA LEU A 558 1.39 27.74 24.19
C LEU A 558 2.75 27.11 24.52
N ALA A 559 2.79 26.16 25.44
CA ALA A 559 4.03 25.55 25.91
C ALA A 559 3.85 24.07 26.22
N PHE A 560 4.96 23.33 26.23
CA PHE A 560 5.01 21.98 26.77
C PHE A 560 6.30 21.75 27.54
N PHE A 561 6.24 20.86 28.54
CA PHE A 561 7.32 20.55 29.47
C PHE A 561 7.50 19.05 29.58
N ALA A 562 8.74 18.60 29.63
CA ALA A 562 9.05 17.17 29.76
C ALA A 562 9.09 16.82 31.25
N THR A 563 8.24 15.90 31.69
CA THR A 563 8.05 15.60 33.13
C THR A 563 8.16 14.11 33.40
N ALA A 564 8.43 13.76 34.66
CA ALA A 564 8.26 12.40 35.19
C ALA A 564 7.02 12.30 36.10
N GLY A 565 6.10 13.26 35.96
CA GLY A 565 5.00 13.57 36.87
C GLY A 565 5.23 14.91 37.55
N VAL A 566 4.41 15.92 37.24
CA VAL A 566 4.57 17.28 37.77
C VAL A 566 4.13 17.39 39.23
N ASN A 567 4.94 18.08 40.05
CA ASN A 567 4.59 18.41 41.42
C ASN A 567 3.84 19.75 41.51
N SER A 568 3.10 19.98 42.59
CA SER A 568 2.29 21.20 42.75
C SER A 568 3.11 22.49 42.71
N ASP A 569 4.33 22.46 43.25
CA ASP A 569 5.19 23.66 43.35
C ASP A 569 5.77 24.03 41.97
N GLN A 570 6.15 23.02 41.18
CA GLN A 570 6.55 23.20 39.77
C GLN A 570 5.38 23.72 38.94
N LEU A 571 4.19 23.12 39.11
CA LEU A 571 2.98 23.54 38.41
C LEU A 571 2.62 25.00 38.73
N PHE A 572 2.79 25.43 39.98
CA PHE A 572 2.56 26.80 40.40
C PHE A 572 3.41 27.78 39.60
N GLY A 573 4.73 27.57 39.54
CA GLY A 573 5.63 28.44 38.78
C GLY A 573 5.29 28.49 37.29
N LEU A 574 5.03 27.34 36.67
CA LEU A 574 4.74 27.25 35.23
C LEU A 574 3.43 27.93 34.84
N LEU A 575 2.36 27.73 35.62
CA LEU A 575 1.05 28.32 35.32
C LEU A 575 1.05 29.83 35.53
N TRP A 576 1.67 30.34 36.60
CA TRP A 576 1.76 31.79 36.82
C TRP A 576 2.69 32.48 35.82
N GLN A 577 3.73 31.80 35.35
CA GLN A 577 4.53 32.31 34.23
C GLN A 577 3.70 32.40 32.94
N ALA A 578 2.81 31.42 32.67
CA ALA A 578 1.88 31.51 31.55
C ALA A 578 0.89 32.68 31.70
N VAL A 579 0.34 32.89 32.90
CA VAL A 579 -0.54 34.04 33.21
C VAL A 579 0.18 35.35 32.96
N MET A 580 1.42 35.48 33.43
CA MET A 580 2.24 36.68 33.24
C MET A 580 2.45 36.99 31.76
N ILE A 581 2.80 36.00 30.93
CA ILE A 581 2.98 36.18 29.48
C ILE A 581 1.66 36.62 28.82
N LEU A 582 0.53 36.01 29.20
CA LEU A 582 -0.76 36.33 28.61
C LEU A 582 -1.22 37.75 28.97
N GLU A 583 -1.09 38.15 30.23
CA GLU A 583 -1.55 39.44 30.73
C GLU A 583 -0.62 40.59 30.32
N LEU A 584 0.70 40.44 30.52
CA LEU A 584 1.66 41.53 30.34
C LEU A 584 2.18 41.64 28.90
N ASP A 585 2.50 40.51 28.25
CA ASP A 585 3.14 40.54 26.92
C ASP A 585 2.11 40.58 25.78
N LEU A 586 0.90 40.03 26.01
CA LEU A 586 -0.10 39.83 24.96
C LEU A 586 -1.41 40.60 25.16
N ASP A 587 -1.61 41.27 26.29
CA ASP A 587 -2.87 41.95 26.65
C ASP A 587 -4.10 41.01 26.57
N LEU A 588 -3.95 39.76 27.02
CA LEU A 588 -5.00 38.75 27.05
C LEU A 588 -5.47 38.51 28.48
N ALA A 589 -6.78 38.70 28.66
CA ALA A 589 -7.40 38.60 29.97
C ALA A 589 -7.58 37.14 30.40
N THR A 590 -6.71 36.66 31.27
CA THR A 590 -6.75 35.29 31.80
C THR A 590 -7.82 35.20 32.89
N LEU A 591 -8.91 34.49 32.58
CA LEU A 591 -10.07 34.37 33.46
C LEU A 591 -10.05 33.09 34.31
N PHE A 592 -9.60 31.97 33.74
CA PHE A 592 -9.67 30.68 34.43
C PHE A 592 -8.50 29.74 34.10
N ILE A 593 -8.27 28.79 34.99
CA ILE A 593 -7.38 27.64 34.80
C ILE A 593 -8.21 26.37 35.00
N THR A 594 -8.28 25.52 33.97
CA THR A 594 -8.95 24.23 34.06
C THR A 594 -7.94 23.10 34.14
N SER A 595 -8.10 22.23 35.15
CA SER A 595 -7.29 21.04 35.41
C SER A 595 -8.16 19.78 35.59
N ASP A 596 -7.56 18.60 35.47
CA ASP A 596 -8.20 17.38 35.95
C ASP A 596 -8.22 17.33 37.50
N GLY A 597 -8.82 16.27 38.05
CA GLY A 597 -8.85 16.03 39.49
C GLY A 597 -7.61 15.32 40.05
N ALA A 598 -6.41 15.48 39.50
CA ALA A 598 -5.22 14.84 40.04
C ALA A 598 -4.76 15.47 41.37
N SER A 599 -3.98 14.71 42.15
CA SER A 599 -3.47 15.17 43.46
C SER A 599 -2.62 16.45 43.38
N PRO A 600 -1.65 16.57 42.45
CA PRO A 600 -0.86 17.79 42.30
C PRO A 600 -1.71 19.02 41.95
N ASN A 601 -2.70 18.84 41.09
CA ASN A 601 -3.60 19.92 40.63
C ASN A 601 -4.49 20.45 41.78
N ARG A 602 -5.07 19.54 42.58
CA ARG A 602 -5.80 19.96 43.80
C ARG A 602 -4.90 20.66 44.81
N ARG A 603 -3.65 20.20 44.96
CA ARG A 603 -2.69 20.85 45.87
C ARG A 603 -2.31 22.23 45.35
N PHE A 604 -2.12 22.41 44.04
CA PHE A 604 -1.91 23.72 43.41
C PHE A 604 -3.03 24.70 43.78
N CYS A 605 -4.32 24.32 43.67
CA CYS A 605 -5.41 25.19 44.10
C CYS A 605 -5.29 25.56 45.59
N ARG A 606 -4.96 24.59 46.45
CA ARG A 606 -4.77 24.81 47.89
C ARG A 606 -3.55 25.67 48.25
N LEU A 607 -2.55 25.81 47.39
CA LEU A 607 -1.41 26.71 47.63
C LEU A 607 -1.85 28.19 47.64
N HIS A 608 -3.01 28.51 47.09
CA HIS A 608 -3.59 29.86 47.09
C HIS A 608 -4.49 30.12 48.30
N ARG A 609 -4.46 29.24 49.31
CA ARG A 609 -5.27 29.37 50.52
C ARG A 609 -4.76 30.54 51.36
N GLY A 610 -5.49 31.66 51.31
CA GLY A 610 -5.36 32.76 52.28
C GLY A 610 -6.00 32.40 53.63
N GLN A 611 -6.46 33.40 54.38
CA GLN A 611 -7.16 33.19 55.67
C GLN A 611 -8.60 32.63 55.56
N ASN A 612 -9.08 32.33 54.35
CA ASN A 612 -10.46 31.86 54.14
C ASN A 612 -10.65 30.38 54.51
N GLU A 613 -11.68 30.11 55.31
CA GLU A 613 -12.20 28.76 55.55
C GLU A 613 -13.15 28.37 54.41
N GLY A 614 -12.70 27.50 53.50
CA GLY A 614 -13.54 27.00 52.42
C GLY A 614 -12.77 26.30 51.30
N VAL A 615 -13.51 25.83 50.28
CA VAL A 615 -12.95 25.34 49.02
C VAL A 615 -12.35 26.51 48.26
N ILE A 616 -11.08 26.40 47.87
CA ILE A 616 -10.38 27.43 47.10
C ILE A 616 -10.72 27.26 45.62
N TYR A 617 -11.45 28.23 45.07
CA TYR A 617 -11.90 28.23 43.68
C TYR A 617 -11.41 29.45 42.90
N ARG A 618 -10.74 30.41 43.55
CA ARG A 618 -10.21 31.61 42.90
C ARG A 618 -8.93 32.11 43.56
N ALA A 619 -8.11 32.85 42.81
CA ALA A 619 -6.93 33.56 43.28
C ALA A 619 -6.87 34.95 42.65
N VAL A 620 -6.31 35.94 43.36
CA VAL A 620 -6.12 37.30 42.82
C VAL A 620 -5.04 37.23 41.73
N ASN A 621 -5.31 37.81 40.56
CA ASN A 621 -4.30 37.94 39.50
C ASN A 621 -3.50 39.21 39.72
N ASP A 622 -2.29 39.09 40.26
CA ASP A 622 -1.39 40.22 40.47
C ASP A 622 -0.85 40.84 39.16
N PHE A 623 -0.93 40.10 38.04
CA PHE A 623 -0.51 40.58 36.72
C PHE A 623 -1.61 41.33 35.97
N ALA A 624 -2.86 41.24 36.42
CA ALA A 624 -3.96 42.01 35.83
C ALA A 624 -4.00 43.42 36.43
N SER A 625 -4.12 44.44 35.58
CA SER A 625 -4.22 45.84 36.00
C SER A 625 -5.42 46.12 36.91
N ASP A 626 -6.52 45.40 36.72
CA ASP A 626 -7.74 45.46 37.53
C ASP A 626 -7.73 44.52 38.75
N ARG A 627 -6.62 43.81 39.01
CA ARG A 627 -6.47 42.79 40.06
C ARG A 627 -7.62 41.78 40.10
N ARG A 628 -8.22 41.46 38.95
CA ARG A 628 -9.32 40.50 38.84
C ARG A 628 -8.92 39.11 39.31
N TYR A 629 -9.92 38.29 39.63
CA TYR A 629 -9.68 36.91 40.02
C TYR A 629 -9.43 36.00 38.80
N ILE A 630 -8.53 35.04 38.97
CA ILE A 630 -8.46 33.82 38.16
C ILE A 630 -9.24 32.73 38.88
N TYR A 631 -10.13 32.06 38.15
CA TYR A 631 -10.98 31.00 38.67
C TYR A 631 -10.41 29.61 38.35
N PHE A 632 -10.41 28.71 39.33
CA PHE A 632 -9.95 27.32 39.18
C PHE A 632 -11.14 26.42 38.86
N ILE A 633 -11.03 25.64 37.79
CA ILE A 633 -12.12 24.79 37.29
C ILE A 633 -11.61 23.35 37.24
N SER A 634 -12.35 22.42 37.85
CA SER A 634 -12.10 21.00 37.63
C SER A 634 -12.90 20.55 36.42
N ASP A 635 -12.29 19.77 35.53
CA ASP A 635 -12.90 19.37 34.27
C ASP A 635 -14.31 18.75 34.47
N PRO A 636 -15.41 19.39 34.01
CA PRO A 636 -16.77 18.89 34.24
C PRO A 636 -17.03 17.49 33.65
N PRO A 637 -16.59 17.15 32.42
CA PRO A 637 -16.60 15.77 31.91
C PRO A 637 -15.89 14.77 32.83
N HIS A 638 -14.74 15.13 33.41
CA HIS A 638 -14.06 14.31 34.40
C HIS A 638 -14.88 14.13 35.68
N LEU A 639 -15.50 15.19 36.20
CA LEU A 639 -16.36 15.11 37.38
C LEU A 639 -17.58 14.20 37.17
N ILE A 640 -18.17 14.19 35.97
CA ILE A 640 -19.22 13.22 35.64
C ILE A 640 -18.70 11.78 35.61
N LYS A 641 -17.50 11.56 35.06
CA LYS A 641 -16.84 10.24 35.10
C LYS A 641 -16.62 9.78 36.55
N THR A 642 -16.04 10.62 37.40
CA THR A 642 -15.76 10.26 38.80
C THR A 642 -17.02 10.09 39.62
N THR A 643 -18.05 10.90 39.37
CA THR A 643 -19.38 10.76 39.98
C THR A 643 -20.00 9.41 39.62
N ARG A 644 -20.04 9.06 38.33
CA ARG A 644 -20.52 7.73 37.88
C ARG A 644 -19.69 6.61 38.50
N ASN A 645 -18.37 6.73 38.50
CA ASN A 645 -17.49 5.70 39.07
C ASN A 645 -17.73 5.54 40.58
N CYS A 646 -17.95 6.62 41.33
CA CYS A 646 -18.36 6.54 42.74
C CYS A 646 -19.72 5.86 42.86
N PHE A 647 -20.73 6.33 42.11
CA PHE A 647 -22.09 5.83 42.16
C PHE A 647 -22.15 4.33 41.85
N SER A 648 -21.36 3.88 40.88
CA SER A 648 -21.30 2.46 40.55
C SER A 648 -20.76 1.56 41.65
N ASN A 649 -19.87 2.05 42.50
CA ASN A 649 -19.39 1.27 43.63
C ASN A 649 -20.38 1.27 44.80
N SER A 650 -21.52 1.98 44.68
CA SER A 650 -22.62 1.95 45.64
C SER A 650 -23.37 0.63 45.52
N TYR A 651 -23.20 -0.25 46.51
CA TYR A 651 -23.83 -1.58 46.57
C TYR A 651 -23.50 -2.54 45.41
N ALA A 652 -22.50 -2.21 44.57
CA ALA A 652 -22.11 -3.00 43.40
C ALA A 652 -20.59 -2.90 43.10
N HIS A 653 -20.12 -3.68 42.13
CA HIS A 653 -18.71 -3.77 41.72
C HIS A 653 -17.74 -4.02 42.88
N LYS A 654 -16.88 -3.06 43.23
CA LYS A 654 -15.94 -3.20 44.35
C LYS A 654 -16.62 -3.00 45.70
N ASN A 655 -17.88 -2.57 45.70
CA ASN A 655 -18.72 -2.32 46.87
C ASN A 655 -18.03 -1.44 47.93
N THR A 656 -17.24 -0.46 47.46
CA THR A 656 -16.49 0.45 48.33
C THR A 656 -17.36 1.58 48.89
N ARG A 657 -18.62 1.69 48.43
CA ARG A 657 -19.58 2.72 48.85
C ARG A 657 -20.94 2.09 49.12
N LYS A 658 -21.71 2.73 50.00
CA LYS A 658 -23.10 2.40 50.35
C LYS A 658 -23.86 3.70 50.46
N MET A 659 -24.09 4.35 49.31
CA MET A 659 -24.61 5.70 49.29
C MET A 659 -26.03 5.75 49.83
N TRP A 660 -26.28 6.73 50.68
CA TRP A 660 -27.54 6.86 51.40
C TRP A 660 -27.86 8.33 51.61
N ASN A 661 -29.08 8.73 51.31
CA ASN A 661 -29.58 10.09 51.53
C ASN A 661 -31.02 10.02 52.05
N ASN A 662 -31.38 10.89 52.99
CA ASN A 662 -32.77 11.15 53.38
C ASN A 662 -33.62 9.88 53.61
N GLY A 663 -33.09 8.89 54.34
CA GLY A 663 -33.80 7.65 54.63
C GLY A 663 -33.66 6.53 53.60
N LYS A 664 -33.20 6.81 52.37
CA LYS A 664 -33.19 5.84 51.26
C LYS A 664 -31.80 5.66 50.64
N ASP A 665 -31.63 4.53 49.95
CA ASP A 665 -30.37 4.20 49.29
C ASP A 665 -30.25 4.84 47.90
N VAL A 666 -29.08 5.39 47.61
CA VAL A 666 -28.67 5.80 46.27
C VAL A 666 -27.86 4.66 45.66
N SER A 667 -28.52 3.73 44.98
CA SER A 667 -27.92 2.43 44.65
C SER A 667 -27.71 2.22 43.15
N TRP A 668 -26.52 1.70 42.79
CA TRP A 668 -26.26 1.26 41.42
C TRP A 668 -27.12 0.05 41.03
N LEU A 669 -27.56 -0.74 42.01
CA LEU A 669 -28.42 -1.90 41.76
C LEU A 669 -29.76 -1.50 41.14
N HIS A 670 -30.25 -0.28 41.38
CA HIS A 670 -31.43 0.25 40.69
C HIS A 670 -31.21 0.31 39.16
N ILE A 671 -30.02 0.72 38.72
CA ILE A 671 -29.65 0.75 37.29
C ILE A 671 -29.47 -0.66 36.73
N VAL A 672 -28.89 -1.56 37.52
CA VAL A 672 -28.71 -2.96 37.13
C VAL A 672 -30.06 -3.64 36.93
N ASN A 673 -31.01 -3.43 37.84
CA ASN A 673 -32.37 -3.98 37.73
C ASN A 673 -33.08 -3.41 36.51
N LEU A 674 -33.02 -2.09 36.30
CA LEU A 674 -33.57 -1.46 35.09
C LEU A 674 -33.02 -2.09 33.80
N TYR A 675 -31.71 -2.36 33.75
CA TYR A 675 -31.09 -3.01 32.60
C TYR A 675 -31.52 -4.47 32.43
N ARG A 676 -31.69 -5.22 33.53
CA ARG A 676 -32.16 -6.61 33.49
C ARG A 676 -33.57 -6.67 32.92
N ASP A 677 -34.46 -5.81 33.40
CA ASP A 677 -35.85 -5.76 32.95
C ASP A 677 -35.90 -5.39 31.45
N HIS A 678 -35.11 -4.40 31.01
CA HIS A 678 -34.94 -4.08 29.58
C HIS A 678 -34.34 -5.21 28.72
N SER A 679 -33.60 -6.14 29.33
CA SER A 679 -33.00 -7.27 28.63
C SER A 679 -33.97 -8.44 28.49
N GLN A 680 -34.94 -8.54 29.40
CA GLN A 680 -36.01 -9.54 29.38
C GLN A 680 -37.16 -9.11 28.46
N ASP A 681 -37.53 -7.82 28.47
CA ASP A 681 -38.52 -7.26 27.55
C ASP A 681 -37.92 -7.01 26.15
N GLN A 682 -38.34 -7.82 25.16
CA GLN A 682 -37.82 -7.74 23.79
C GLN A 682 -38.49 -6.70 22.89
N LEU A 683 -39.64 -6.13 23.29
CA LEU A 683 -40.43 -5.24 22.41
C LEU A 683 -40.22 -3.73 22.64
N TYR A 684 -40.10 -3.25 23.90
CA TYR A 684 -39.98 -1.81 24.19
C TYR A 684 -39.00 -1.51 25.33
N ARG A 685 -37.89 -0.85 25.01
CA ARG A 685 -36.91 -0.37 26.01
C ARG A 685 -37.07 1.12 26.26
N TYR A 686 -37.42 1.51 27.49
CA TYR A 686 -37.50 2.92 27.89
C TYR A 686 -36.15 3.64 27.74
N CYS A 687 -35.05 2.95 28.03
CA CYS A 687 -33.69 3.47 27.89
C CYS A 687 -32.89 2.73 26.81
N ASN A 688 -33.19 2.97 25.53
CA ASN A 688 -32.51 2.32 24.40
C ASN A 688 -30.98 2.51 24.35
N LYS A 689 -30.45 3.59 24.94
CA LYS A 689 -29.02 3.88 25.02
C LYS A 689 -28.31 3.05 26.09
N LEU A 690 -29.03 2.51 27.07
CA LEU A 690 -28.45 1.71 28.14
C LEU A 690 -28.10 0.32 27.58
N THR A 691 -26.82 -0.03 27.65
CA THR A 691 -26.27 -1.30 27.13
C THR A 691 -25.47 -2.01 28.21
N LYS A 692 -25.14 -3.29 27.99
CA LYS A 692 -24.29 -4.08 28.89
C LYS A 692 -23.00 -3.34 29.29
N GLU A 693 -22.36 -2.62 28.38
CA GLU A 693 -21.14 -1.83 28.66
C GLU A 693 -21.32 -0.71 29.69
N HIS A 694 -22.55 -0.24 29.91
CA HIS A 694 -22.85 0.75 30.96
C HIS A 694 -22.83 0.11 32.34
N ILE A 695 -23.25 -1.14 32.43
CA ILE A 695 -23.33 -1.91 33.66
C ILE A 695 -21.99 -2.58 33.95
N ASP A 696 -21.46 -3.36 32.99
CA ASP A 696 -20.18 -4.05 33.08
C ASP A 696 -19.03 -3.11 32.73
N MET A 697 -18.69 -2.23 33.69
CA MET A 697 -17.62 -1.27 33.48
C MET A 697 -16.24 -1.94 33.56
N THR A 698 -15.66 -2.19 32.39
CA THR A 698 -14.23 -2.47 32.25
C THR A 698 -13.40 -1.22 32.57
N SER A 699 -12.09 -1.38 32.79
CA SER A 699 -11.16 -0.26 32.97
C SER A 699 -11.25 0.78 31.85
N TYR A 700 -11.45 0.33 30.60
CA TYR A 700 -11.68 1.20 29.46
C TYR A 700 -13.07 1.88 29.49
N GLY A 701 -14.11 1.15 29.90
CA GLY A 701 -15.47 1.70 30.09
C GLY A 701 -15.54 2.79 31.18
N CYS A 702 -14.72 2.69 32.22
CA CYS A 702 -14.60 3.69 33.28
C CYS A 702 -14.12 5.06 32.75
N MET A 703 -13.38 5.09 31.64
CA MET A 703 -12.83 6.31 31.04
C MET A 703 -13.77 7.00 30.05
N LYS A 704 -14.87 6.35 29.63
CA LYS A 704 -15.78 6.88 28.61
C LYS A 704 -16.80 7.86 29.21
N VAL A 705 -16.64 9.16 28.91
CA VAL A 705 -17.56 10.23 29.35
C VAL A 705 -18.98 10.01 28.84
N ASN A 706 -19.16 9.63 27.57
CA ASN A 706 -20.48 9.46 26.97
C ASN A 706 -21.33 8.42 27.69
N LYS A 707 -20.73 7.31 28.14
CA LYS A 707 -21.38 6.28 28.95
C LYS A 707 -21.79 6.82 30.31
N ALA A 708 -20.93 7.61 30.94
CA ALA A 708 -21.24 8.23 32.24
C ALA A 708 -22.42 9.20 32.14
N ALA A 709 -22.42 10.09 31.14
CA ALA A 709 -23.53 11.00 30.89
C ALA A 709 -24.83 10.26 30.52
N GLN A 710 -24.76 9.13 29.81
CA GLN A 710 -25.94 8.32 29.47
C GLN A 710 -26.58 7.66 30.71
N VAL A 711 -25.76 7.17 31.66
CA VAL A 711 -26.30 6.62 32.92
C VAL A 711 -26.92 7.72 33.78
N LEU A 712 -26.27 8.87 33.87
CA LEU A 712 -26.73 10.00 34.67
C LEU A 712 -27.64 10.94 33.85
N SER A 713 -28.61 10.39 33.11
CA SER A 713 -29.49 11.17 32.24
C SER A 713 -30.93 11.20 32.72
N GLU A 714 -31.66 12.27 32.37
CA GLU A 714 -33.09 12.42 32.68
C GLU A 714 -33.91 11.21 32.20
N THR A 715 -33.59 10.63 31.04
CA THR A 715 -34.29 9.45 30.51
C THR A 715 -34.19 8.25 31.46
N VAL A 716 -33.03 8.05 32.09
CA VAL A 716 -32.84 6.97 33.08
C VAL A 716 -33.58 7.28 34.36
N ALA A 717 -33.56 8.53 34.82
CA ALA A 717 -34.34 8.98 35.98
C ALA A 717 -35.85 8.74 35.79
N CYS A 718 -36.42 9.15 34.66
CA CYS A 718 -37.83 8.93 34.35
C CYS A 718 -38.18 7.44 34.28
N ALA A 719 -37.34 6.62 33.64
CA ALA A 719 -37.60 5.17 33.56
C ALA A 719 -37.58 4.49 34.94
N LEU A 720 -36.66 4.90 35.82
CA LEU A 720 -36.62 4.43 37.20
C LEU A 720 -37.89 4.82 37.97
N GLU A 721 -38.27 6.09 37.90
CA GLU A 721 -39.45 6.61 38.58
C GLU A 721 -40.75 5.93 38.12
N MET A 722 -40.90 5.73 36.80
CA MET A 722 -42.07 5.07 36.22
C MET A 722 -42.21 3.60 36.61
N LEU A 723 -41.10 2.85 36.69
CA LEU A 723 -41.14 1.40 36.92
C LEU A 723 -41.08 1.02 38.40
N TYR A 724 -40.37 1.80 39.20
CA TYR A 724 -40.06 1.45 40.59
C TYR A 724 -40.66 2.42 41.62
N GLY A 725 -41.17 3.59 41.21
CA GLY A 725 -41.83 4.52 42.12
C GLY A 725 -40.94 5.00 43.27
N ASP A 726 -41.51 5.06 44.49
CA ASP A 726 -40.91 5.76 45.63
C ASP A 726 -39.60 5.13 46.17
N GLN A 727 -39.38 3.83 45.92
CA GLN A 727 -38.20 3.11 46.40
C GLN A 727 -36.88 3.59 45.77
N VAL A 728 -36.94 4.19 44.58
CA VAL A 728 -35.77 4.71 43.85
C VAL A 728 -35.71 6.24 43.85
N SER A 729 -36.62 6.92 44.55
CA SER A 729 -36.76 8.39 44.55
C SER A 729 -35.44 9.14 44.78
N GLU A 730 -34.64 8.77 45.78
CA GLU A 730 -33.35 9.44 46.03
C GLU A 730 -32.32 9.19 44.92
N THR A 731 -32.35 8.02 44.28
CA THR A 731 -31.51 7.74 43.11
C THR A 731 -31.95 8.58 41.89
N VAL A 732 -33.26 8.74 41.70
CA VAL A 732 -33.85 9.57 40.66
C VAL A 732 -33.46 11.04 40.86
N THR A 733 -33.67 11.58 42.07
CA THR A 733 -33.29 12.95 42.43
C THR A 733 -31.80 13.21 42.20
N PHE A 734 -30.94 12.29 42.64
CA PHE A 734 -29.50 12.36 42.39
C PHE A 734 -29.18 12.43 40.88
N ILE A 735 -29.76 11.54 40.07
CA ILE A 735 -29.53 11.51 38.61
C ILE A 735 -29.99 12.81 37.95
N ARG A 736 -31.17 13.33 38.31
CA ARG A 736 -31.72 14.59 37.78
C ARG A 736 -30.81 15.78 38.09
N HIS A 737 -30.35 15.89 39.34
CA HIS A 737 -29.41 16.95 39.73
C HIS A 737 -28.11 16.87 38.92
N MET A 738 -27.57 15.68 38.72
CA MET A 738 -26.33 15.49 37.94
C MET A 738 -26.51 15.75 36.43
N ASP A 739 -27.63 15.34 35.82
CA ASP A 739 -27.94 15.64 34.41
C ASP A 739 -28.08 17.14 34.20
N LYS A 740 -28.87 17.81 35.05
CA LYS A 740 -29.08 19.27 34.99
C LYS A 740 -27.77 20.04 35.21
N TYR A 741 -26.95 19.62 36.19
CA TYR A 741 -25.61 20.18 36.42
C TYR A 741 -24.73 20.05 35.18
N PHE A 742 -24.67 18.86 34.56
CA PHE A 742 -23.80 18.65 33.41
C PHE A 742 -24.27 19.42 32.18
N ASP A 743 -25.59 19.45 31.93
CA ASP A 743 -26.16 20.25 30.84
C ASP A 743 -25.81 21.74 31.02
N CYS A 744 -25.94 22.28 32.23
CA CYS A 744 -25.59 23.67 32.52
C CYS A 744 -24.10 24.00 32.26
N LEU A 745 -23.20 23.04 32.45
CA LEU A 745 -21.75 23.21 32.31
C LEU A 745 -21.18 22.75 30.96
N ASN A 746 -22.01 22.22 30.06
CA ASN A 746 -21.57 21.67 28.79
C ASN A 746 -22.41 22.22 27.60
N VAL A 747 -22.76 23.50 27.64
CA VAL A 747 -23.40 24.20 26.53
C VAL A 747 -22.39 24.40 25.39
N ARG A 748 -22.65 23.82 24.21
CA ARG A 748 -21.68 23.82 23.09
C ARG A 748 -22.08 24.70 21.92
N HIS A 749 -23.37 24.74 21.60
CA HIS A 749 -23.88 25.44 20.42
C HIS A 749 -25.19 26.17 20.73
N LEU A 750 -25.46 27.23 19.97
CA LEU A 750 -26.66 28.07 20.14
C LEU A 750 -27.96 27.27 20.00
N ASN A 751 -27.98 26.30 19.08
CA ASN A 751 -29.19 25.55 18.72
C ASN A 751 -29.25 24.15 19.38
N GLU A 752 -28.28 23.79 20.22
CA GLU A 752 -28.20 22.45 20.82
C GLU A 752 -29.42 22.15 21.69
N ALA A 753 -29.87 23.13 22.47
CA ALA A 753 -31.07 23.00 23.31
C ALA A 753 -32.33 22.65 22.52
N GLN A 754 -32.52 23.26 21.34
CA GLN A 754 -33.66 23.00 20.48
C GLN A 754 -33.56 21.61 19.83
N ALA A 755 -32.39 21.29 19.27
CA ALA A 755 -32.15 20.01 18.60
C ALA A 755 -32.27 18.80 19.55
N THR A 756 -31.83 18.95 20.79
CA THR A 756 -31.84 17.89 21.81
C THR A 756 -33.07 17.95 22.73
N ARG A 757 -33.91 18.98 22.61
CA ARG A 757 -35.04 19.27 23.51
C ARG A 757 -34.64 19.37 24.99
N LYS A 758 -33.42 19.84 25.27
CA LYS A 758 -32.88 20.05 26.62
C LYS A 758 -32.73 21.56 26.87
N PRO A 759 -33.65 22.21 27.61
CA PRO A 759 -33.61 23.66 27.82
C PRO A 759 -32.37 24.13 28.61
N ASN A 760 -31.81 23.26 29.46
CA ASN A 760 -30.59 23.56 30.23
C ASN A 760 -29.33 23.71 29.36
N LEU A 761 -29.37 23.27 28.09
CA LEU A 761 -28.29 23.44 27.12
C LEU A 761 -28.37 24.77 26.34
N ARG A 762 -29.21 25.73 26.76
CA ARG A 762 -29.27 27.06 26.13
C ARG A 762 -28.00 27.87 26.45
N PRO A 763 -27.50 28.71 25.52
CA PRO A 763 -26.48 29.70 25.85
C PRO A 763 -26.91 30.57 27.01
N TYR A 764 -25.96 30.99 27.86
CA TYR A 764 -26.24 31.99 28.88
C TYR A 764 -26.19 33.37 28.24
N THR A 765 -27.25 34.15 28.37
CA THR A 765 -27.37 35.50 27.80
C THR A 765 -27.63 36.57 28.87
N SER A 766 -27.85 36.16 30.12
CA SER A 766 -28.16 37.06 31.23
C SER A 766 -27.38 36.66 32.48
N VAL A 767 -26.90 37.68 33.21
CA VAL A 767 -26.23 37.54 34.51
C VAL A 767 -27.17 36.96 35.58
N ASN A 768 -28.48 37.17 35.39
CA ASN A 768 -29.55 36.71 36.27
C ASN A 768 -30.27 35.45 35.75
N ASP A 769 -29.59 34.64 34.93
CA ASP A 769 -30.15 33.36 34.45
C ASP A 769 -30.42 32.42 35.64
N ASP A 770 -31.67 31.94 35.76
CA ASP A 770 -32.12 31.08 36.87
C ASP A 770 -31.25 29.82 37.04
N ARG A 771 -30.62 29.33 35.96
CA ARG A 771 -29.73 28.17 36.04
C ARG A 771 -28.48 28.45 36.86
N LEU A 772 -27.96 29.69 36.85
CA LEU A 772 -26.82 30.10 37.68
C LEU A 772 -27.20 30.10 39.16
N ASN A 773 -28.41 30.56 39.48
CA ASN A 773 -28.97 30.53 40.83
C ASN A 773 -29.25 29.09 41.28
N TYR A 774 -29.82 28.25 40.41
CA TYR A 774 -30.01 26.82 40.66
C TYR A 774 -28.69 26.12 41.01
N LEU A 775 -27.62 26.37 40.24
CA LEU A 775 -26.33 25.72 40.46
C LEU A 775 -25.77 26.02 41.86
N THR A 776 -25.90 27.25 42.34
CA THR A 776 -25.35 27.68 43.63
C THR A 776 -26.30 27.44 44.80
N GLY A 777 -27.58 27.81 44.64
CA GLY A 777 -28.59 27.79 45.70
C GLY A 777 -29.34 26.48 45.88
N GLU A 778 -29.46 25.64 44.85
CA GLU A 778 -30.17 24.36 44.94
C GLU A 778 -29.21 23.17 44.82
N PHE A 779 -28.34 23.17 43.81
CA PHE A 779 -27.50 22.01 43.51
C PHE A 779 -26.34 21.81 44.50
N LEU A 780 -25.63 22.87 44.89
CA LEU A 780 -24.62 22.75 45.96
C LEU A 780 -25.27 22.52 47.32
N GLU A 781 -26.40 23.16 47.58
CA GLU A 781 -27.17 22.98 48.81
C GLU A 781 -27.67 21.54 48.94
N TYR A 782 -28.08 20.89 47.85
CA TYR A 782 -28.42 19.46 47.85
C TYR A 782 -27.30 18.58 48.42
N PHE A 783 -26.03 18.82 48.03
CA PHE A 783 -24.91 18.07 48.60
C PHE A 783 -24.57 18.47 50.04
N ALA A 784 -24.82 19.72 50.43
CA ALA A 784 -24.68 20.16 51.82
C ALA A 784 -25.73 19.50 52.71
N GLN A 785 -26.98 19.45 52.28
CA GLN A 785 -28.07 18.74 52.95
C GLN A 785 -27.82 17.24 53.00
N TRP A 786 -27.34 16.64 51.90
CA TRP A 786 -26.95 15.23 51.90
C TRP A 786 -25.86 14.95 52.95
N LYS A 787 -24.84 15.82 53.02
CA LYS A 787 -23.81 15.73 54.08
C LYS A 787 -24.43 15.77 55.48
N ASN A 788 -25.32 16.73 55.73
CA ASN A 788 -26.01 16.88 57.01
C ASN A 788 -26.84 15.62 57.34
N ASN A 789 -27.59 15.09 56.37
CA ASN A 789 -28.38 13.86 56.53
C ASN A 789 -27.51 12.67 56.93
N VAL A 790 -26.33 12.52 56.32
CA VAL A 790 -25.38 11.45 56.65
C VAL A 790 -24.76 11.66 58.03
N GLU A 791 -24.49 12.91 58.42
CA GLU A 791 -23.96 13.24 59.74
C GLU A 791 -24.97 12.98 60.85
N THR A 792 -26.25 13.32 60.64
CA THR A 792 -27.38 13.15 61.57
C THR A 792 -28.04 11.76 61.49
N ARG A 793 -27.60 10.89 60.58
CA ARG A 793 -28.15 9.54 60.40
C ARG A 793 -28.16 8.76 61.73
N PRO A 794 -29.33 8.23 62.17
CA PRO A 794 -29.41 7.41 63.38
C PRO A 794 -28.56 6.14 63.27
N GLY A 795 -27.70 5.91 64.26
CA GLY A 795 -26.83 4.72 64.35
C GLY A 795 -25.36 5.05 64.63
N VAL A 796 -24.61 4.07 65.11
CA VAL A 796 -23.16 4.20 65.34
C VAL A 796 -22.43 3.86 64.05
N PHE A 797 -22.03 4.88 63.31
CA PHE A 797 -21.23 4.73 62.08
C PHE A 797 -19.86 5.37 62.26
N SER A 798 -18.82 4.66 61.83
CA SER A 798 -17.47 5.20 61.76
C SER A 798 -17.37 6.34 60.74
N LYS A 799 -16.34 7.19 60.87
CA LYS A 799 -16.05 8.25 59.88
C LYS A 799 -15.89 7.69 58.46
N SER A 800 -15.30 6.51 58.33
CA SER A 800 -15.11 5.84 57.03
C SER A 800 -16.42 5.37 56.43
N GLU A 801 -17.34 4.83 57.24
CA GLU A 801 -18.66 4.41 56.78
C GLU A 801 -19.49 5.61 56.34
N LYS A 802 -19.52 6.69 57.12
CA LYS A 802 -20.18 7.95 56.74
C LYS A 802 -19.62 8.50 55.42
N ALA A 803 -18.29 8.49 55.24
CA ALA A 803 -17.66 8.90 53.98
C ALA A 803 -18.02 7.98 52.78
N GLY A 804 -18.37 6.72 53.05
CA GLY A 804 -18.88 5.76 52.06
C GLY A 804 -20.35 5.97 51.68
N MET A 805 -21.10 6.79 52.42
CA MET A 805 -22.51 7.10 52.17
C MET A 805 -22.75 8.23 51.15
N MET A 806 -21.67 8.87 50.68
CA MET A 806 -21.72 9.97 49.72
C MET A 806 -20.80 9.71 48.53
N LEU A 807 -20.69 10.69 47.62
CA LEU A 807 -19.57 10.78 46.67
C LEU A 807 -18.24 10.95 47.39
N SER A 808 -17.13 10.72 46.69
CA SER A 808 -15.80 10.98 47.27
C SER A 808 -15.62 12.46 47.59
N TYR A 809 -14.92 12.76 48.70
CA TYR A 809 -14.58 14.13 49.07
C TYR A 809 -13.94 14.89 47.90
N GLN A 810 -13.02 14.25 47.16
CA GLN A 810 -12.34 14.87 46.02
C GLN A 810 -13.30 15.21 44.86
N THR A 811 -14.34 14.39 44.66
CA THR A 811 -15.35 14.66 43.63
C THR A 811 -16.25 15.81 44.05
N LEU A 812 -16.68 15.82 45.32
CA LEU A 812 -17.51 16.91 45.88
C LEU A 812 -16.75 18.25 45.90
N GLU A 813 -15.49 18.26 46.35
CA GLU A 813 -14.62 19.43 46.33
C GLU A 813 -14.45 19.96 44.89
N GLY A 814 -14.26 19.07 43.91
CA GLY A 814 -14.17 19.42 42.50
C GLY A 814 -15.48 20.00 41.94
N ILE A 815 -16.64 19.43 42.30
CA ILE A 815 -17.96 19.93 41.91
C ILE A 815 -18.18 21.33 42.49
N GLU A 816 -17.96 21.53 43.79
CA GLU A 816 -18.15 22.81 44.46
C GLU A 816 -17.26 23.91 43.86
N MET A 817 -15.97 23.60 43.66
CA MET A 817 -15.01 24.50 43.01
C MET A 817 -15.47 24.89 41.61
N THR A 818 -15.88 23.90 40.80
CA THR A 818 -16.28 24.10 39.40
C THR A 818 -17.56 24.93 39.29
N VAL A 819 -18.56 24.66 40.13
CA VAL A 819 -19.82 25.43 40.13
C VAL A 819 -19.55 26.89 40.46
N LYS A 820 -18.85 27.16 41.58
CA LYS A 820 -18.56 28.52 42.02
C LYS A 820 -17.76 29.28 40.95
N SER A 821 -16.74 28.65 40.39
CA SER A 821 -15.90 29.23 39.34
C SER A 821 -16.67 29.51 38.06
N VAL A 822 -17.44 28.56 37.52
CA VAL A 822 -18.13 28.76 36.24
C VAL A 822 -19.22 29.81 36.36
N VAL A 823 -19.95 29.88 37.47
CA VAL A 823 -20.96 30.92 37.68
C VAL A 823 -20.32 32.31 37.63
N GLU A 824 -19.24 32.53 38.35
CA GLU A 824 -18.50 33.81 38.33
C GLU A 824 -17.91 34.12 36.95
N CYS A 825 -17.32 33.11 36.28
CA CYS A 825 -16.80 33.27 34.92
C CYS A 825 -17.89 33.70 33.92
N VAL A 826 -19.08 33.09 33.99
CA VAL A 826 -20.21 33.42 33.10
C VAL A 826 -20.65 34.85 33.34
N LYS A 827 -20.86 35.24 34.60
CA LYS A 827 -21.24 36.62 34.97
C LYS A 827 -20.21 37.63 34.46
N TYR A 828 -18.93 37.40 34.73
CA TYR A 828 -17.84 38.28 34.28
C TYR A 828 -17.80 38.44 32.76
N CYS A 829 -18.00 37.36 32.00
CA CYS A 829 -18.01 37.43 30.53
C CYS A 829 -19.18 38.27 30.01
N LEU A 830 -20.39 38.09 30.57
CA LEU A 830 -21.58 38.84 30.19
C LEU A 830 -21.46 40.32 30.57
N GLU A 831 -20.96 40.63 31.77
CA GLU A 831 -20.69 41.99 32.24
C GLU A 831 -19.60 42.69 31.41
N SER A 832 -18.65 41.92 30.86
CA SER A 832 -17.63 42.42 29.93
C SER A 832 -18.18 42.72 28.52
N GLY A 833 -19.47 42.49 28.28
CA GLY A 833 -20.16 42.79 27.01
C GLY A 833 -20.27 41.61 26.05
N ALA A 834 -20.04 40.37 26.49
CA ALA A 834 -20.33 39.20 25.66
C ALA A 834 -21.85 39.01 25.53
N GLU A 835 -22.35 38.80 24.30
CA GLU A 835 -23.78 38.56 24.04
C GLU A 835 -24.26 37.22 24.65
N PHE A 836 -23.39 36.21 24.62
CA PHE A 836 -23.67 34.91 25.20
C PHE A 836 -22.40 34.19 25.66
N VAL A 837 -22.56 33.20 26.54
CA VAL A 837 -21.47 32.34 27.03
C VAL A 837 -21.81 30.86 26.80
N LEU A 838 -20.82 30.13 26.27
CA LEU A 838 -20.88 28.68 26.05
C LEU A 838 -20.01 27.98 27.08
N THR A 839 -20.60 27.28 28.04
CA THR A 839 -19.88 26.69 29.18
C THR A 839 -18.94 25.54 28.79
N ASN A 840 -19.12 24.92 27.62
CA ASN A 840 -18.14 23.95 27.08
C ASN A 840 -16.74 24.56 26.88
N LYS A 841 -16.60 25.89 26.85
CA LYS A 841 -15.30 26.57 26.73
C LYS A 841 -14.42 26.42 27.97
N PHE A 842 -15.00 26.09 29.12
CA PHE A 842 -14.32 25.97 30.41
C PHE A 842 -13.78 24.56 30.70
N ASN A 843 -13.93 23.61 29.77
CA ASN A 843 -13.51 22.22 29.96
C ASN A 843 -12.20 21.88 29.22
N GLN A 844 -11.65 20.70 29.51
CA GLN A 844 -10.38 20.24 28.95
C GLN A 844 -10.52 19.40 27.67
N ASP A 845 -11.72 19.24 27.11
CA ASP A 845 -11.89 18.51 25.85
C ASP A 845 -10.95 18.99 24.72
N PRO A 846 -10.63 20.30 24.57
CA PRO A 846 -9.67 20.75 23.56
C PRO A 846 -8.26 20.20 23.73
N ILE A 847 -7.76 20.05 24.95
CA ILE A 847 -6.40 19.53 25.20
C ILE A 847 -6.37 18.00 25.05
N GLU A 848 -7.42 17.29 25.51
CA GLU A 848 -7.57 15.85 25.24
C GLU A 848 -7.63 15.57 23.73
N GLN A 849 -8.37 16.41 22.98
CA GLN A 849 -8.44 16.34 21.52
C GLN A 849 -7.04 16.55 20.90
N HIS A 850 -6.27 17.52 21.41
CA HIS A 850 -4.91 17.77 20.96
C HIS A 850 -3.99 16.56 21.18
N PHE A 851 -4.09 15.89 22.33
CA PHE A 851 -3.36 14.63 22.57
C PHE A 851 -3.78 13.51 21.62
N GLY A 852 -5.07 13.40 21.31
CA GLY A 852 -5.56 12.47 20.30
C GLY A 852 -4.95 12.75 18.92
N VAL A 853 -4.83 14.02 18.53
CA VAL A 853 -4.15 14.42 17.29
C VAL A 853 -2.68 14.04 17.35
N GLN A 854 -1.96 14.41 18.41
CA GLN A 854 -0.55 14.06 18.64
C GLN A 854 -0.27 12.56 18.45
N ARG A 855 -1.08 11.68 19.08
CA ARG A 855 -0.95 10.22 18.95
C ARG A 855 -1.30 9.68 17.56
N SER A 856 -2.11 10.40 16.79
CA SER A 856 -2.52 9.99 15.44
C SER A 856 -1.63 10.52 14.32
N SER A 857 -0.73 11.46 14.63
CA SER A 857 0.10 12.19 13.65
C SER A 857 1.44 11.51 13.34
N ASN A 858 1.68 10.29 13.85
CA ASN A 858 2.89 9.50 13.58
C ASN A 858 2.57 8.11 13.00
N GLY A 859 1.43 7.97 12.30
CA GLY A 859 1.01 6.71 11.69
C GLY A 859 0.70 5.63 12.75
N ALA A 860 1.48 4.54 12.75
CA ALA A 860 1.32 3.45 13.71
C ALA A 860 1.97 3.71 15.08
N ASP A 861 2.83 4.74 15.19
CA ASP A 861 3.44 5.13 16.45
C ASP A 861 2.48 5.95 17.31
N THR A 862 1.73 5.26 18.16
CA THR A 862 0.74 5.86 19.08
C THR A 862 1.33 6.31 20.42
N ASN A 863 2.62 6.05 20.65
CA ASN A 863 3.32 6.39 21.88
C ASN A 863 4.69 7.02 21.56
N PRO A 864 4.71 8.27 21.08
CA PRO A 864 5.93 8.90 20.59
C PRO A 864 6.95 9.16 21.71
N THR A 865 8.23 9.26 21.34
CA THR A 865 9.30 9.81 22.21
C THR A 865 9.17 11.33 22.36
N LEU A 866 9.86 11.92 23.33
CA LEU A 866 9.86 13.38 23.55
C LEU A 866 10.23 14.18 22.29
N GLN A 867 11.26 13.74 21.55
CA GLN A 867 11.67 14.40 20.30
C GLN A 867 10.57 14.35 19.24
N THR A 868 9.92 13.19 19.08
CA THR A 868 8.83 13.03 18.12
C THR A 868 7.62 13.87 18.52
N PHE A 869 7.31 13.94 19.82
CA PHE A 869 6.27 14.80 20.36
C PHE A 869 6.55 16.29 20.06
N ALA A 870 7.76 16.77 20.34
CA ALA A 870 8.17 18.14 20.08
C ALA A 870 8.07 18.50 18.58
N ASN A 871 8.56 17.63 17.70
CA ASN A 871 8.43 17.78 16.25
C ASN A 871 6.97 17.91 15.80
N THR A 872 6.09 17.06 16.35
CA THR A 872 4.67 17.08 16.01
C THR A 872 3.98 18.32 16.58
N MET A 873 4.37 18.77 17.78
CA MET A 873 3.86 20.01 18.37
C MET A 873 4.08 21.23 17.46
N VAL A 874 5.30 21.39 16.92
CA VAL A 874 5.59 22.49 15.98
C VAL A 874 4.72 22.38 14.73
N ARG A 875 4.58 21.19 14.14
CA ARG A 875 3.70 20.95 12.98
C ARG A 875 2.25 21.33 13.29
N LEU A 876 1.73 20.93 14.45
CA LEU A 876 0.35 21.23 14.85
C LEU A 876 0.12 22.73 15.06
N ARG A 877 1.11 23.45 15.62
CA ARG A 877 1.07 24.92 15.70
C ARG A 877 1.04 25.58 14.32
N THR A 878 1.82 25.07 13.35
CA THR A 878 1.81 25.58 11.97
C THR A 878 0.49 25.33 11.25
N VAL A 879 -0.14 24.17 11.48
CA VAL A 879 -1.46 23.84 10.92
C VAL A 879 -2.57 24.69 11.57
N GLY A 880 -2.47 24.99 12.85
CA GLY A 880 -3.38 25.88 13.57
C GLY A 880 -4.83 25.37 13.61
N SER A 881 -5.79 26.26 13.38
CA SER A 881 -7.24 25.97 13.41
C SER A 881 -7.71 24.92 12.38
N GLN A 882 -6.87 24.57 11.41
CA GLN A 882 -7.16 23.60 10.33
C GLN A 882 -7.00 22.13 10.77
N MET A 883 -6.72 21.89 12.05
CA MET A 883 -6.57 20.53 12.58
C MET A 883 -7.88 19.73 12.51
N ILE A 884 -7.85 18.63 11.76
CA ILE A 884 -8.94 17.64 11.75
C ILE A 884 -8.95 16.85 13.05
N ALA A 885 -10.13 16.74 13.67
CA ALA A 885 -10.34 15.94 14.87
C ALA A 885 -9.91 14.46 14.67
N PRO A 886 -9.33 13.81 15.68
CA PRO A 886 -8.93 12.41 15.55
C PRO A 886 -10.16 11.51 15.37
N LEU A 887 -10.07 10.54 14.43
CA LEU A 887 -11.14 9.55 14.17
C LEU A 887 -11.41 8.64 15.38
N ARG A 888 -10.43 8.50 16.28
CA ARG A 888 -10.50 7.68 17.50
C ARG A 888 -10.09 8.54 18.70
N GLY A 889 -10.95 8.62 19.71
CA GLY A 889 -10.76 9.42 20.93
C GLY A 889 -12.06 9.57 21.72
N ASN A 890 -11.97 10.05 22.97
CA ASN A 890 -13.15 10.32 23.81
C ASN A 890 -14.03 11.44 23.24
N THR A 891 -13.41 12.41 22.56
CA THR A 891 -14.07 13.51 21.87
C THR A 891 -14.33 13.15 20.40
N LYS A 892 -15.51 12.59 20.08
CA LYS A 892 -15.95 12.41 18.70
C LYS A 892 -16.56 13.72 18.21
N ARG A 893 -15.84 14.51 17.39
CA ARG A 893 -16.41 15.71 16.74
C ARG A 893 -16.66 15.45 15.26
N LYS A 894 -17.74 16.05 14.75
CA LYS A 894 -18.01 16.17 13.31
C LYS A 894 -16.91 17.04 12.69
N LEU A 895 -16.42 16.70 11.50
CA LEU A 895 -15.47 17.54 10.77
C LEU A 895 -16.18 18.85 10.39
N GLU A 896 -15.93 19.92 11.12
CA GLU A 896 -16.19 21.28 10.64
C GLU A 896 -14.89 21.78 10.00
N LEU A 897 -14.95 22.07 8.70
CA LEU A 897 -13.85 22.72 7.99
C LEU A 897 -13.76 24.17 8.51
N ALA A 898 -12.58 24.57 8.96
CA ALA A 898 -12.36 25.96 9.37
C ALA A 898 -12.53 26.91 8.16
N PRO A 899 -12.72 28.22 8.34
CA PRO A 899 -12.72 29.16 7.22
C PRO A 899 -11.36 29.19 6.50
N ILE A 900 -11.35 29.61 5.23
CA ILE A 900 -10.11 29.81 4.48
C ILE A 900 -9.29 30.93 5.14
N ASP A 901 -8.04 30.64 5.41
CA ASP A 901 -7.07 31.52 6.06
C ASP A 901 -5.97 31.89 5.07
N ASN A 902 -5.91 33.17 4.76
CA ASN A 902 -4.97 33.78 3.80
C ASN A 902 -3.71 34.33 4.49
N THR A 903 -3.60 34.18 5.81
CA THR A 903 -2.46 34.70 6.59
C THR A 903 -1.16 34.10 6.06
N PRO A 904 -0.18 34.94 5.66
CA PRO A 904 1.11 34.45 5.18
C PRO A 904 1.79 33.55 6.19
N LEU A 905 2.31 32.42 5.73
CA LEU A 905 3.14 31.54 6.55
C LEU A 905 4.61 31.93 6.44
N GLU A 906 5.25 32.10 7.57
CA GLU A 906 6.70 32.19 7.63
C GLU A 906 7.34 30.82 7.37
N LYS A 907 8.45 30.84 6.62
CA LYS A 907 9.27 29.65 6.38
C LYS A 907 10.67 29.89 6.91
N ARG A 908 11.31 28.82 7.37
CA ARG A 908 12.72 28.84 7.78
C ARG A 908 13.58 29.47 6.69
N GLN A 909 14.32 30.53 7.03
CA GLN A 909 15.30 31.11 6.12
C GLN A 909 16.49 30.16 5.98
N ARG A 910 16.97 29.99 4.75
CA ARG A 910 18.17 29.19 4.49
C ARG A 910 19.35 29.92 5.12
N ARG A 911 20.08 29.25 6.02
CA ARG A 911 21.43 29.71 6.38
C ARG A 911 22.22 29.73 5.08
N LYS A 912 22.62 30.91 4.60
CA LYS A 912 23.64 31.01 3.55
C LYS A 912 24.84 30.28 4.12
N SER A 913 25.29 29.20 3.46
CA SER A 913 26.57 28.58 3.80
C SER A 913 27.62 29.68 3.71
N LYS A 914 28.26 29.98 4.84
CA LYS A 914 29.51 30.73 4.81
C LYS A 914 30.59 29.85 4.21
#